data_AF-A0A0S2K6F7-F1
#
_entry.id   AF-A0A0S2K6F7-F1
#
_cell.length_a   1.000
_cell.length_b   1.000
_cell.length_c   1.000
_cell.angle_alpha   90.00
_cell.angle_beta   90.00
_cell.angle_gamma   90.00
#
_symmetry.space_group_name_H-M   'P 1'
#
loop_
_entity.id
_entity.type
_entity.pdbx_description
1 polymer ?
#
loop_
_entity_poly.entity_id
_entity_poly.type
_entity_poly.pdbx_seq_one_letter_code
_entity_poly.pdbx_strand_id
1 'polypeptide(L)'
;MKTVSIIFLSFLLLACGGSSNDDTSTSDELNNTAPNADAGSDQSIALGNTISLDASNSNDADGDTLTFSWSLTTQPTNSTSTLSNYDSATISFTPDIIGTYIFTLSVSDGSETATDTVQVSVVSVSPDTIETPAVTIGEGNTVVSNLFSQGSRVAATGEITDNDGVLWAVPADVNFSDISFPLASDLYNPYNSGNSFSTDSEAVSALSSSNIVEIDESGELITAYIFADNYFEMYINGIPTGKDPVPFTQFNSNIVQFRVDVPFQVAMLLVDWEENLGTGTELNGSSQYHPGDGGMVAVFKNEDGNIIGVTDGTWKAKATYIAPISDTSCLQNSNNERDSSLCSTEAPTELTNIMGLHWAQDANWFTESFDDSDWPLASTFTNDTVGVDNKPSYTNFTNIFDDTSADAQFIWSNNIVLDNEVLVRKTIGDTTNVSSSLCDVEMVDSATVLSCSGDSLVVESKGRVDESYYPMMVGIKEGGWNGQYPAAQPYTGNNAFILPLSPTLADEPTIQIKNAVGMAVNGIPIFFPQTPGATGGASCVLETGSEGCLRDAIEDGEMDNCGGHSGRGNDYHYHQLTNTNGCLIDIVESEFGANTPVGIMYDGYLIYPRVLDGSSQYDYTYQDALDGSVNSDLLYIYTDKISLTDSCGGYISSDGTPYYAATDDFPYITNCMIGEFDASSPVTTQGASSDTSTTSGAITNYYTETQTDGGLCHYLVFGGGQTTEFCE
;
A
#
# COMPACT_ATOMS: atom_id res chain seq x y z
N MET A 1 32.21 3.67 91.69
CA MET A 1 32.00 2.21 91.83
C MET A 1 31.18 1.77 90.63
N LYS A 2 31.52 0.78 89.80
CA LYS A 2 32.69 -0.11 89.70
C LYS A 2 33.07 -0.28 88.20
N THR A 3 34.36 -0.53 87.93
CA THR A 3 35.02 -1.27 86.80
C THR A 3 34.15 -1.87 85.66
N VAL A 4 34.58 -1.92 84.38
CA VAL A 4 35.96 -1.86 83.81
C VAL A 4 36.02 -1.45 82.30
N SER A 5 37.24 -1.13 81.82
CA SER A 5 37.85 -0.93 80.46
C SER A 5 37.11 -1.35 79.15
N ILE A 6 37.46 -0.94 77.92
CA ILE A 6 38.77 -0.67 77.23
C ILE A 6 38.58 0.46 76.17
N ILE A 7 39.17 1.68 76.21
CA ILE A 7 40.53 2.18 75.79
C ILE A 7 40.94 1.82 74.33
N PHE A 8 40.93 2.73 73.35
CA PHE A 8 42.05 3.64 72.94
C PHE A 8 41.47 4.80 72.06
N LEU A 9 41.74 6.09 72.34
CA LEU A 9 42.89 6.95 71.93
C LEU A 9 42.86 7.32 70.42
N SER A 10 43.09 8.56 69.93
CA SER A 10 43.61 9.86 70.46
C SER A 10 43.06 11.02 69.55
N PHE A 11 43.19 12.34 69.75
CA PHE A 11 43.72 13.29 70.77
C PHE A 11 43.07 14.68 70.46
N LEU A 12 42.77 15.60 71.41
CA LEU A 12 43.60 16.69 71.98
C LEU A 12 44.34 17.58 70.93
N LEU A 13 44.33 18.94 70.97
CA LEU A 13 43.95 19.91 72.02
C LEU A 13 43.22 21.19 71.48
N LEU A 14 42.39 21.79 72.35
CA LEU A 14 42.21 23.22 72.71
C LEU A 14 42.97 24.32 71.91
N ALA A 15 42.46 25.57 71.73
CA ALA A 15 41.65 26.36 72.69
C ALA A 15 40.87 27.56 72.08
N CYS A 16 39.76 27.91 72.74
CA CYS A 16 39.20 29.24 73.05
C CYS A 16 39.63 30.49 72.22
N GLY A 17 38.66 31.10 71.53
CA GLY A 17 38.69 32.50 71.08
C GLY A 17 37.51 32.79 70.15
N GLY A 18 36.70 33.81 70.44
CA GLY A 18 35.52 34.12 69.61
C GLY A 18 35.35 35.61 69.35
N SER A 19 34.91 35.97 68.13
CA SER A 19 34.14 37.17 67.81
C SER A 19 33.69 37.14 66.33
N SER A 20 32.43 37.49 66.11
CA SER A 20 31.89 38.19 64.91
C SER A 20 32.25 37.72 63.49
N ASN A 21 31.21 37.26 62.79
CA ASN A 21 31.05 37.19 61.34
C ASN A 21 31.94 36.13 60.63
N ASP A 22 31.46 35.39 59.63
CA ASP A 22 30.18 35.46 58.90
C ASP A 22 29.63 34.03 58.77
N ASP A 23 28.34 33.83 59.02
CA ASP A 23 27.69 32.51 58.96
C ASP A 23 26.45 32.61 58.06
N THR A 24 26.73 32.70 56.76
CA THR A 24 25.71 32.56 55.72
C THR A 24 25.25 31.11 55.67
N SER A 25 24.31 30.80 56.56
CA SER A 25 23.45 29.63 56.46
C SER A 25 22.72 29.66 55.12
N THR A 26 23.34 29.09 54.09
CA THR A 26 22.64 28.66 52.89
C THR A 26 21.60 27.64 53.34
N SER A 27 20.34 28.04 53.31
CA SER A 27 19.26 27.07 53.24
C SER A 27 19.49 26.23 52.00
N ASP A 28 19.58 24.91 52.15
CA ASP A 28 19.22 24.01 51.07
C ASP A 28 17.73 24.31 50.78
N GLU A 29 17.47 25.07 49.73
CA GLU A 29 16.16 25.01 49.09
C GLU A 29 16.09 23.64 48.44
N LEU A 30 15.16 22.81 48.91
CA LEU A 30 14.87 21.52 48.28
C LEU A 30 14.43 21.84 46.86
N ASN A 31 15.21 21.37 45.88
CA ASN A 31 15.11 21.80 44.49
C ASN A 31 13.97 21.02 43.80
N ASN A 32 12.74 21.37 44.17
CA ASN A 32 11.47 20.78 43.76
C ASN A 32 11.44 20.43 42.27
N THR A 33 11.16 19.16 41.96
CA THR A 33 10.85 18.71 40.60
C THR A 33 9.38 19.02 40.31
N ALA A 34 9.03 19.45 39.10
CA ALA A 34 7.60 19.58 38.75
C ALA A 34 6.96 18.19 38.61
N PRO A 35 5.69 18.00 39.00
CA PRO A 35 5.02 16.70 38.94
C PRO A 35 4.77 16.27 37.49
N ASN A 36 4.69 14.96 37.25
CA ASN A 36 4.23 14.41 35.98
C ASN A 36 2.71 14.21 36.01
N ALA A 37 1.99 14.97 35.19
CA ALA A 37 0.58 14.72 34.90
C ALA A 37 0.44 13.55 33.91
N ASP A 38 -0.57 12.71 34.13
CA ASP A 38 -1.04 11.64 33.25
C ASP A 38 -2.57 11.61 33.39
N ALA A 39 -3.27 11.88 32.29
CA ALA A 39 -4.74 11.93 32.19
C ALA A 39 -5.37 10.59 31.79
N GLY A 40 -4.56 9.57 31.49
CA GLY A 40 -4.98 8.33 30.85
C GLY A 40 -5.14 8.46 29.34
N SER A 41 -5.18 7.32 28.65
CA SER A 41 -5.34 7.25 27.20
C SER A 41 -6.72 7.73 26.72
N ASP A 42 -6.74 8.25 25.49
CA ASP A 42 -7.96 8.68 24.78
C ASP A 42 -8.99 7.55 24.64
N GLN A 43 -10.27 7.93 24.56
CA GLN A 43 -11.39 6.99 24.61
C GLN A 43 -12.39 7.22 23.47
N SER A 44 -12.67 6.19 22.68
CA SER A 44 -13.83 6.17 21.77
C SER A 44 -15.00 5.44 22.44
N ILE A 45 -16.14 6.11 22.60
CA ILE A 45 -17.27 5.62 23.40
C ILE A 45 -18.63 6.02 22.84
N ALA A 46 -19.66 5.23 23.17
CA ALA A 46 -21.05 5.49 22.80
C ALA A 46 -21.62 6.78 23.40
N LEU A 47 -22.45 7.48 22.64
CA LEU A 47 -23.34 8.51 23.19
C LEU A 47 -24.15 7.97 24.38
N GLY A 48 -24.17 8.73 25.48
CA GLY A 48 -24.92 8.39 26.70
C GLY A 48 -24.28 7.34 27.62
N ASN A 49 -23.14 6.73 27.24
CA ASN A 49 -22.38 5.88 28.16
C ASN A 49 -21.61 6.72 29.19
N THR A 50 -21.60 6.28 30.46
CA THR A 50 -20.77 6.90 31.50
C THR A 50 -19.35 6.35 31.45
N ILE A 51 -18.38 7.23 31.22
CA ILE A 51 -16.95 6.93 31.22
C ILE A 51 -16.29 7.25 32.56
N SER A 52 -15.04 6.80 32.70
CA SER A 52 -14.14 7.18 33.79
C SER A 52 -12.82 7.68 33.19
N LEU A 53 -12.41 8.89 33.57
CA LEU A 53 -11.05 9.40 33.34
C LEU A 53 -10.28 9.25 34.67
N ASP A 54 -9.02 8.82 34.62
CA ASP A 54 -8.28 8.45 35.83
C ASP A 54 -6.83 8.92 35.82
N ALA A 55 -6.54 9.94 36.62
CA ALA A 55 -5.20 10.50 36.77
C ALA A 55 -4.29 9.70 37.72
N SER A 56 -4.62 8.44 38.04
CA SER A 56 -3.96 7.69 39.12
C SER A 56 -2.49 7.30 38.86
N ASN A 57 -2.05 7.40 37.60
CA ASN A 57 -0.65 7.27 37.19
C ASN A 57 0.18 8.56 37.38
N SER A 58 -0.47 9.71 37.55
CA SER A 58 0.21 10.99 37.80
C SER A 58 1.11 10.85 39.03
N ASN A 59 2.35 11.32 38.94
CA ASN A 59 3.38 11.01 39.92
C ASN A 59 4.31 12.20 40.16
N ASP A 60 4.99 12.19 41.31
CA ASP A 60 5.99 13.17 41.68
C ASP A 60 7.33 12.48 41.99
N ALA A 61 8.44 13.13 41.62
CA ALA A 61 9.78 12.57 41.72
C ALA A 61 10.40 12.72 43.12
N ASP A 62 10.01 13.76 43.86
CA ASP A 62 10.48 14.03 45.23
C ASP A 62 9.59 13.34 46.29
N GLY A 63 8.37 12.94 45.91
CA GLY A 63 7.40 12.18 46.68
C GLY A 63 6.31 13.01 47.36
N ASP A 64 6.07 14.23 46.87
CA ASP A 64 5.11 15.18 47.44
C ASP A 64 3.64 14.87 47.10
N THR A 65 2.72 15.54 47.80
CA THR A 65 1.30 15.17 47.80
C THR A 65 0.53 15.87 46.68
N LEU A 66 0.25 15.12 45.61
CA LEU A 66 -0.49 15.61 44.45
C LEU A 66 -1.94 16.03 44.74
N THR A 67 -2.35 17.08 44.06
CA THR A 67 -3.72 17.60 43.96
C THR A 67 -4.12 17.71 42.49
N PHE A 68 -5.39 17.48 42.19
CA PHE A 68 -5.90 17.31 40.83
C PHE A 68 -6.97 18.36 40.51
N SER A 69 -7.05 18.80 39.26
CA SER A 69 -8.12 19.67 38.77
C SER A 69 -8.38 19.43 37.28
N TRP A 70 -9.54 18.86 36.98
CA TRP A 70 -10.02 18.61 35.61
C TRP A 70 -10.83 19.79 35.06
N SER A 71 -10.71 20.04 33.75
CA SER A 71 -11.58 20.98 33.03
C SER A 71 -11.92 20.46 31.64
N LEU A 72 -13.20 20.54 31.27
CA LEU A 72 -13.69 20.27 29.92
C LEU A 72 -13.42 21.53 29.08
N THR A 73 -12.47 21.45 28.15
CA THR A 73 -11.94 22.59 27.39
C THR A 73 -12.52 22.67 25.98
N THR A 74 -12.82 21.52 25.37
CA THR A 74 -13.54 21.41 24.09
C THR A 74 -14.74 20.48 24.27
N GLN A 75 -15.88 20.81 23.66
CA GLN A 75 -17.08 19.96 23.60
C GLN A 75 -17.86 20.28 22.30
N PRO A 76 -18.72 19.37 21.79
CA PRO A 76 -19.49 19.59 20.57
C PRO A 76 -20.38 20.83 20.65
N THR A 77 -20.62 21.46 19.50
CA THR A 77 -21.49 22.64 19.42
C THR A 77 -22.91 22.29 19.88
N ASN A 78 -23.49 23.14 20.74
CA ASN A 78 -24.74 22.94 21.47
C ASN A 78 -24.73 21.92 22.63
N SER A 79 -23.62 21.23 22.92
CA SER A 79 -23.52 20.34 24.09
C SER A 79 -23.78 21.12 25.39
N THR A 80 -24.48 20.48 26.34
CA THR A 80 -24.84 21.02 27.66
C THR A 80 -24.20 20.23 28.81
N SER A 81 -23.37 19.25 28.49
CA SER A 81 -22.60 18.44 29.44
C SER A 81 -21.77 19.27 30.43
N THR A 82 -21.59 18.73 31.65
CA THR A 82 -20.83 19.39 32.72
C THR A 82 -20.05 18.37 33.57
N LEU A 83 -18.86 18.76 34.03
CA LEU A 83 -18.04 17.97 34.95
C LEU A 83 -18.57 17.99 36.40
N SER A 84 -18.32 16.91 37.13
CA SER A 84 -18.57 16.82 38.56
C SER A 84 -17.40 16.12 39.28
N ASN A 85 -17.14 16.50 40.54
CA ASN A 85 -15.99 16.04 41.34
C ASN A 85 -14.62 16.27 40.66
N TYR A 86 -14.49 17.38 39.91
CA TYR A 86 -13.32 17.71 39.08
C TYR A 86 -12.01 17.86 39.87
N ASP A 87 -12.07 17.90 41.20
CA ASP A 87 -10.94 17.93 42.14
C ASP A 87 -10.44 16.52 42.56
N SER A 88 -10.97 15.46 41.94
CA SER A 88 -10.60 14.06 42.20
C SER A 88 -9.65 13.50 41.14
N ALA A 89 -8.77 12.57 41.53
CA ALA A 89 -7.90 11.86 40.59
C ALA A 89 -8.71 11.11 39.52
N THR A 90 -9.75 10.39 39.94
CA THR A 90 -10.69 9.69 39.07
C THR A 90 -12.01 10.47 38.98
N ILE A 91 -12.52 10.72 37.76
CA ILE A 91 -13.77 11.43 37.52
C ILE A 91 -14.68 10.66 36.56
N SER A 92 -16.00 10.86 36.69
CA SER A 92 -17.01 10.26 35.81
C SER A 92 -17.66 11.32 34.91
N PHE A 93 -17.72 11.03 33.61
CA PHE A 93 -18.35 11.88 32.60
C PHE A 93 -19.41 11.11 31.81
N THR A 94 -20.36 11.80 31.17
CA THR A 94 -21.36 11.20 30.27
C THR A 94 -21.74 12.25 29.22
N PRO A 95 -21.51 12.00 27.92
CA PRO A 95 -21.78 12.96 26.86
C PRO A 95 -23.28 13.08 26.55
N ASP A 96 -23.67 14.21 25.96
CA ASP A 96 -25.06 14.53 25.60
C ASP A 96 -25.28 14.81 24.09
N ILE A 97 -24.20 14.92 23.31
CA ILE A 97 -24.16 15.00 21.83
C ILE A 97 -22.96 14.16 21.32
N ILE A 98 -23.06 13.63 20.09
CA ILE A 98 -21.96 12.94 19.37
C ILE A 98 -20.76 13.89 19.10
N GLY A 99 -19.58 13.33 18.85
CA GLY A 99 -18.35 14.04 18.53
C GLY A 99 -17.41 14.31 19.72
N THR A 100 -16.43 15.18 19.50
CA THR A 100 -15.21 15.25 20.32
C THR A 100 -15.31 16.14 21.57
N TYR A 101 -14.94 15.58 22.72
CA TYR A 101 -14.79 16.27 24.00
C TYR A 101 -13.32 16.18 24.46
N ILE A 102 -12.74 17.27 24.95
CA ILE A 102 -11.35 17.29 25.44
C ILE A 102 -11.30 17.74 26.89
N PHE A 103 -10.61 16.96 27.70
CA PHE A 103 -10.43 17.19 29.12
C PHE A 103 -8.97 17.52 29.41
N THR A 104 -8.71 18.72 29.92
CA THR A 104 -7.41 19.07 30.47
C THR A 104 -7.37 18.70 31.94
N LEU A 105 -6.44 17.83 32.31
CA LEU A 105 -6.00 17.58 33.67
C LEU A 105 -4.97 18.64 34.08
N SER A 106 -5.03 19.10 35.32
CA SER A 106 -3.96 19.84 35.97
C SER A 106 -3.57 19.17 37.29
N VAL A 107 -2.27 19.01 37.53
CA VAL A 107 -1.69 18.32 38.69
C VAL A 107 -0.70 19.25 39.40
N SER A 108 -0.85 19.42 40.71
CA SER A 108 0.07 20.22 41.53
C SER A 108 0.47 19.51 42.82
N ASP A 109 1.77 19.56 43.11
CA ASP A 109 2.44 19.16 44.36
C ASP A 109 2.25 20.18 45.52
N GLY A 110 1.76 21.38 45.21
CA GLY A 110 1.65 22.53 46.13
C GLY A 110 2.72 23.62 45.95
N SER A 111 3.69 23.41 45.06
CA SER A 111 4.78 24.33 44.70
C SER A 111 4.69 24.75 43.22
N GLU A 112 4.61 23.77 42.32
CA GLU A 112 4.58 23.88 40.86
C GLU A 112 3.30 23.23 40.30
N THR A 113 3.15 23.16 38.97
CA THR A 113 1.97 22.55 38.32
C THR A 113 2.33 22.03 36.93
N ALA A 114 1.84 20.84 36.61
CA ALA A 114 1.83 20.28 35.25
C ALA A 114 0.39 20.11 34.75
N THR A 115 0.26 19.86 33.45
CA THR A 115 -1.02 19.62 32.77
C THR A 115 -0.87 18.54 31.73
N ASP A 116 -1.92 17.77 31.54
CA ASP A 116 -2.04 16.75 30.49
C ASP A 116 -3.48 16.78 29.90
N THR A 117 -3.71 16.14 28.77
CA THR A 117 -5.01 16.15 28.07
C THR A 117 -5.43 14.76 27.62
N VAL A 118 -6.72 14.47 27.77
CA VAL A 118 -7.34 13.26 27.23
C VAL A 118 -8.55 13.63 26.37
N GLN A 119 -8.62 13.06 25.18
CA GLN A 119 -9.70 13.18 24.21
C GLN A 119 -10.72 12.05 24.42
N VAL A 120 -12.00 12.41 24.26
CA VAL A 120 -13.11 11.47 24.23
C VAL A 120 -13.90 11.72 22.96
N SER A 121 -13.79 10.80 22.00
CA SER A 121 -14.58 10.80 20.77
C SER A 121 -15.88 10.03 21.02
N VAL A 122 -17.03 10.67 20.81
CA VAL A 122 -18.33 10.12 21.19
C VAL A 122 -19.11 9.69 19.97
N VAL A 123 -18.97 8.42 19.60
CA VAL A 123 -19.54 7.85 18.36
C VAL A 123 -20.96 7.31 18.53
N SER A 124 -21.62 7.03 17.41
CA SER A 124 -22.85 6.24 17.36
C SER A 124 -22.60 4.79 17.81
N VAL A 125 -23.64 4.10 18.27
CA VAL A 125 -23.57 2.67 18.63
C VAL A 125 -24.63 1.85 17.92
N SER A 126 -24.24 1.28 16.77
CA SER A 126 -24.78 -0.03 16.41
C SER A 126 -24.31 -1.06 17.46
N PRO A 127 -25.13 -2.06 17.82
CA PRO A 127 -24.60 -3.23 18.52
C PRO A 127 -23.56 -3.95 17.64
N ASP A 128 -22.40 -4.28 18.24
CA ASP A 128 -21.33 -5.05 17.59
C ASP A 128 -21.88 -6.27 16.83
N THR A 129 -21.24 -6.61 15.70
CA THR A 129 -21.45 -7.80 14.85
C THR A 129 -22.66 -7.80 13.88
N ILE A 130 -23.39 -6.70 13.68
CA ILE A 130 -24.43 -6.66 12.63
C ILE A 130 -23.85 -6.26 11.26
N GLU A 131 -23.61 -7.26 10.42
CA GLU A 131 -23.30 -7.16 8.98
C GLU A 131 -24.38 -6.41 8.17
N THR A 132 -25.63 -6.52 8.59
CA THR A 132 -26.78 -5.80 8.00
C THR A 132 -26.76 -4.33 8.44
N PRO A 133 -26.94 -3.35 7.54
CA PRO A 133 -26.99 -1.94 7.92
C PRO A 133 -28.17 -1.64 8.84
N ALA A 134 -27.95 -0.72 9.77
CA ALA A 134 -29.02 0.06 10.38
C ALA A 134 -29.66 0.96 9.30
N VAL A 135 -30.99 1.13 9.36
CA VAL A 135 -31.74 1.83 8.30
C VAL A 135 -32.46 3.04 8.89
N THR A 136 -32.05 4.22 8.43
CA THR A 136 -32.71 5.51 8.67
C THR A 136 -33.65 5.83 7.50
N ILE A 137 -34.64 6.71 7.69
CA ILE A 137 -35.61 7.06 6.63
C ILE A 137 -35.92 8.56 6.64
N GLY A 138 -35.66 9.23 5.52
CA GLY A 138 -35.91 10.66 5.32
C GLY A 138 -34.86 11.58 5.95
N GLU A 139 -35.15 12.88 5.97
CA GLU A 139 -34.24 13.92 6.45
C GLU A 139 -34.01 13.85 7.97
N GLY A 140 -32.75 13.99 8.39
CA GLY A 140 -32.30 14.10 9.78
C GLY A 140 -32.48 15.51 10.37
N ASN A 141 -32.05 15.68 11.63
CA ASN A 141 -32.14 16.96 12.34
C ASN A 141 -30.79 17.65 12.33
N THR A 142 -30.69 18.87 11.79
CA THR A 142 -29.46 19.67 11.85
C THR A 142 -29.07 19.99 13.30
N VAL A 143 -27.84 19.65 13.70
CA VAL A 143 -27.24 19.98 15.00
C VAL A 143 -26.26 21.14 14.85
N VAL A 144 -25.40 21.12 13.82
CA VAL A 144 -24.50 22.22 13.47
C VAL A 144 -24.91 22.80 12.13
N SER A 145 -25.30 24.08 12.11
CA SER A 145 -25.91 24.69 10.91
C SER A 145 -24.94 25.02 9.78
N ASN A 146 -23.65 25.16 10.08
CA ASN A 146 -22.53 25.22 9.12
C ASN A 146 -21.20 25.19 9.91
N LEU A 147 -20.32 24.25 9.64
CA LEU A 147 -18.94 24.20 10.15
C LEU A 147 -18.04 25.24 9.45
N PHE A 148 -18.22 25.46 8.15
CA PHE A 148 -17.34 26.26 7.32
C PHE A 148 -18.03 27.49 6.72
N SER A 149 -18.07 28.57 7.50
CA SER A 149 -18.75 29.83 7.14
C SER A 149 -18.17 30.61 5.94
N GLN A 150 -17.06 30.14 5.35
CA GLN A 150 -16.44 30.74 4.16
C GLN A 150 -16.80 30.04 2.86
N GLY A 151 -17.33 28.81 2.92
CA GLY A 151 -17.67 27.98 1.76
C GLY A 151 -18.78 28.58 0.90
N SER A 152 -18.87 28.12 -0.36
CA SER A 152 -20.02 28.46 -1.22
C SER A 152 -21.29 27.70 -0.86
N ARG A 153 -21.14 26.58 -0.15
CA ARG A 153 -22.21 25.67 0.28
C ARG A 153 -22.21 25.52 1.80
N VAL A 154 -23.20 24.82 2.33
CA VAL A 154 -23.44 24.72 3.77
C VAL A 154 -22.92 23.38 4.28
N ALA A 155 -21.74 23.38 4.92
CA ALA A 155 -21.19 22.20 5.58
C ALA A 155 -21.89 21.96 6.94
N ALA A 156 -23.16 21.54 6.89
CA ALA A 156 -23.93 21.23 8.10
C ALA A 156 -23.60 19.83 8.64
N THR A 157 -23.86 19.59 9.91
CA THR A 157 -23.96 18.22 10.46
C THR A 157 -25.23 18.08 11.27
N GLY A 158 -25.71 16.85 11.42
CA GLY A 158 -26.94 16.54 12.12
C GLY A 158 -26.99 15.15 12.71
N GLU A 159 -28.16 14.82 13.26
CA GLU A 159 -28.46 13.55 13.89
C GLU A 159 -29.77 12.98 13.33
N ILE A 160 -29.76 11.69 13.00
CA ILE A 160 -30.93 10.91 12.58
C ILE A 160 -31.06 9.65 13.45
N THR A 161 -32.29 9.17 13.65
CA THR A 161 -32.56 7.97 14.46
C THR A 161 -33.05 6.84 13.56
N ASP A 162 -32.52 5.63 13.75
CA ASP A 162 -32.98 4.44 13.03
C ASP A 162 -34.25 3.80 13.65
N ASN A 163 -34.64 2.65 13.10
CA ASN A 163 -35.85 1.93 13.51
C ASN A 163 -35.75 1.24 14.88
N ASP A 164 -34.54 0.97 15.39
CA ASP A 164 -34.30 0.34 16.71
C ASP A 164 -34.02 1.38 17.81
N GLY A 165 -33.75 2.63 17.42
CA GLY A 165 -33.60 3.80 18.29
C GLY A 165 -32.15 4.25 18.49
N VAL A 166 -31.21 3.79 17.67
CA VAL A 166 -29.82 4.28 17.66
C VAL A 166 -29.77 5.64 16.98
N LEU A 167 -28.93 6.53 17.51
CA LEU A 167 -28.66 7.85 16.95
C LEU A 167 -27.39 7.79 16.09
N TRP A 168 -27.48 8.34 14.89
CA TRP A 168 -26.44 8.36 13.86
C TRP A 168 -26.12 9.81 13.49
N ALA A 169 -24.84 10.16 13.42
CA ALA A 169 -24.40 11.43 12.86
C ALA A 169 -24.52 11.40 11.33
N VAL A 170 -24.80 12.55 10.73
CA VAL A 170 -24.99 12.71 9.29
C VAL A 170 -24.37 14.05 8.81
N PRO A 171 -23.59 14.07 7.71
CA PRO A 171 -23.15 12.91 6.91
C PRO A 171 -22.21 11.96 7.66
N ALA A 172 -21.39 12.47 8.59
CA ALA A 172 -20.46 11.69 9.41
C ALA A 172 -20.24 12.36 10.79
N ASP A 173 -19.60 11.64 11.72
CA ASP A 173 -18.99 12.26 12.91
C ASP A 173 -17.55 12.69 12.57
N VAL A 174 -17.20 13.95 12.86
CA VAL A 174 -15.98 14.59 12.34
C VAL A 174 -15.28 15.46 13.39
N ASN A 175 -13.96 15.38 13.41
CA ASN A 175 -13.07 16.19 14.23
C ASN A 175 -12.78 17.58 13.64
N PHE A 176 -13.51 18.04 12.60
CA PHE A 176 -13.28 19.37 12.00
C PHE A 176 -13.21 20.52 13.03
N SER A 177 -14.06 20.47 14.08
CA SER A 177 -14.07 21.48 15.15
C SER A 177 -13.01 21.30 16.24
N ASP A 178 -12.30 20.17 16.28
CA ASP A 178 -11.16 19.98 17.17
C ASP A 178 -9.97 20.85 16.71
N ILE A 179 -9.24 21.40 17.68
CA ILE A 179 -8.04 22.21 17.46
C ILE A 179 -6.73 21.42 17.66
N SER A 180 -6.82 20.19 18.16
CA SER A 180 -5.69 19.27 18.34
C SER A 180 -5.31 18.63 17.00
N PHE A 181 -6.31 18.11 16.28
CA PHE A 181 -6.19 17.54 14.94
C PHE A 181 -5.78 18.63 13.94
N PRO A 182 -4.56 18.58 13.36
CA PRO A 182 -4.05 19.61 12.46
C PRO A 182 -4.90 19.79 11.21
N LEU A 183 -5.06 21.04 10.75
CA LEU A 183 -5.54 21.31 9.40
C LEU A 183 -4.39 21.03 8.41
N ALA A 184 -4.69 20.26 7.38
CA ALA A 184 -3.80 20.06 6.25
C ALA A 184 -3.46 21.41 5.58
N SER A 185 -2.24 21.54 5.08
CA SER A 185 -1.85 22.76 4.37
C SER A 185 -2.40 22.73 2.94
N ASP A 186 -2.60 23.89 2.34
CA ASP A 186 -3.19 23.97 0.99
C ASP A 186 -2.14 23.67 -0.08
N LEU A 187 -2.44 22.74 -1.00
CA LEU A 187 -1.77 22.62 -2.30
C LEU A 187 -2.48 23.55 -3.30
N TYR A 188 -3.82 23.51 -3.30
CA TYR A 188 -4.67 24.52 -3.89
C TYR A 188 -5.95 24.69 -3.08
N ASN A 189 -6.20 25.90 -2.58
CA ASN A 189 -7.45 26.25 -1.91
C ASN A 189 -8.02 27.54 -2.52
N PRO A 190 -9.29 27.56 -2.99
CA PRO A 190 -9.91 28.76 -3.56
C PRO A 190 -10.37 29.77 -2.51
N TYR A 191 -10.50 29.38 -1.24
CA TYR A 191 -10.90 30.24 -0.13
C TYR A 191 -9.72 30.93 0.55
N ASN A 192 -8.52 30.32 0.51
CA ASN A 192 -7.33 30.86 1.19
C ASN A 192 -6.46 31.73 0.27
N SER A 193 -6.62 33.05 0.35
CA SER A 193 -6.00 33.99 -0.59
C SER A 193 -4.47 34.05 -0.47
N GLY A 194 -3.80 33.34 -1.38
CA GLY A 194 -2.34 33.23 -1.45
C GLY A 194 -1.86 31.79 -1.57
N ASN A 195 -2.69 30.81 -1.21
CA ASN A 195 -2.35 29.39 -1.17
C ASN A 195 -3.15 28.61 -2.24
N SER A 196 -3.08 29.12 -3.46
CA SER A 196 -3.58 28.48 -4.68
C SER A 196 -2.38 28.31 -5.62
N PHE A 197 -1.49 27.37 -5.27
CA PHE A 197 -0.17 27.25 -5.90
C PHE A 197 -0.28 26.76 -7.36
N SER A 198 0.75 27.05 -8.16
CA SER A 198 0.81 26.64 -9.57
C SER A 198 1.73 25.43 -9.80
N THR A 199 2.44 24.98 -8.76
CA THR A 199 3.31 23.80 -8.73
C THR A 199 3.42 23.25 -7.31
N ASP A 200 3.72 21.95 -7.18
CA ASP A 200 4.13 21.28 -5.93
C ASP A 200 5.26 22.04 -5.20
N SER A 201 6.29 22.44 -5.95
CA SER A 201 7.52 23.01 -5.42
C SER A 201 7.31 24.40 -4.82
N GLU A 202 6.32 25.16 -5.30
CA GLU A 202 5.86 26.40 -4.67
C GLU A 202 5.14 26.12 -3.34
N ALA A 203 4.28 25.09 -3.28
CA ALA A 203 3.55 24.71 -2.07
C ALA A 203 4.49 24.20 -0.97
N VAL A 204 5.39 23.26 -1.30
CA VAL A 204 6.44 22.78 -0.38
C VAL A 204 7.31 23.94 0.12
N SER A 205 7.67 24.88 -0.75
CA SER A 205 8.46 26.08 -0.37
C SER A 205 7.70 27.08 0.52
N ALA A 206 6.38 26.95 0.64
CA ALA A 206 5.55 27.79 1.51
C ALA A 206 5.33 27.17 2.91
N LEU A 207 5.62 25.88 3.10
CA LEU A 207 5.50 25.20 4.38
C LEU A 207 6.52 25.72 5.40
N SER A 208 6.12 25.66 6.67
CA SER A 208 6.98 25.97 7.82
C SER A 208 7.23 24.71 8.65
N SER A 209 8.26 24.71 9.49
CA SER A 209 8.49 23.58 10.42
C SER A 209 7.35 23.39 11.43
N SER A 210 6.45 24.37 11.58
CA SER A 210 5.19 24.25 12.36
C SER A 210 4.02 23.64 11.56
N ASN A 211 4.25 23.19 10.32
CA ASN A 211 3.32 22.39 9.52
C ASN A 211 3.72 20.89 9.49
N ILE A 212 4.84 20.52 10.11
CA ILE A 212 5.31 19.14 10.21
C ILE A 212 4.74 18.52 11.49
N VAL A 213 4.11 17.36 11.37
CA VAL A 213 3.68 16.54 12.52
C VAL A 213 4.80 15.56 12.88
N GLU A 214 5.38 15.71 14.06
CA GLU A 214 6.41 14.81 14.57
C GLU A 214 5.71 13.59 15.20
N ILE A 215 5.82 12.42 14.56
CA ILE A 215 5.30 11.13 15.07
C ILE A 215 6.47 10.36 15.68
N ASP A 216 7.54 10.17 14.90
CA ASP A 216 8.82 9.62 15.34
C ASP A 216 9.93 10.66 15.14
N GLU A 217 10.62 11.07 16.22
CA GLU A 217 11.68 12.10 16.17
C GLU A 217 12.89 11.68 15.30
N SER A 218 13.08 10.38 15.08
CA SER A 218 14.08 9.80 14.17
C SER A 218 13.59 9.63 12.73
N GLY A 219 12.30 9.81 12.48
CA GLY A 219 11.61 9.41 11.26
C GLY A 219 11.99 10.21 10.01
N GLU A 220 11.75 9.60 8.85
CA GLU A 220 11.90 10.27 7.57
C GLU A 220 10.79 11.33 7.38
N LEU A 221 11.12 12.47 6.74
CA LEU A 221 10.14 13.48 6.40
C LEU A 221 9.32 13.03 5.19
N ILE A 222 8.10 12.60 5.44
CA ILE A 222 7.13 12.24 4.41
C ILE A 222 6.30 13.48 4.05
N THR A 223 6.04 13.62 2.75
CA THR A 223 5.12 14.62 2.19
C THR A 223 3.99 13.91 1.48
N ALA A 224 2.78 13.96 2.05
CA ALA A 224 1.57 13.46 1.43
C ALA A 224 0.87 14.58 0.64
N TYR A 225 0.47 14.29 -0.59
CA TYR A 225 -0.34 15.14 -1.45
C TYR A 225 -1.71 14.47 -1.61
N ILE A 226 -2.80 15.20 -1.38
CA ILE A 226 -4.15 14.64 -1.25
C ILE A 226 -5.14 15.49 -2.04
N PHE A 227 -6.05 14.86 -2.77
CA PHE A 227 -7.30 15.45 -3.26
C PHE A 227 -8.44 14.55 -2.77
N ALA A 228 -9.46 15.14 -2.16
CA ALA A 228 -10.66 14.43 -1.69
C ALA A 228 -11.91 14.92 -2.42
N ASP A 229 -12.85 14.00 -2.58
CA ASP A 229 -14.24 14.26 -2.95
C ASP A 229 -15.08 13.81 -1.74
N ASN A 230 -15.58 14.67 -0.85
CA ASN A 230 -15.31 16.10 -0.68
C ASN A 230 -14.35 16.42 0.49
N TYR A 231 -14.25 15.55 1.50
CA TYR A 231 -13.54 15.82 2.76
C TYR A 231 -12.69 14.62 3.22
N PHE A 232 -11.60 14.88 3.94
CA PHE A 232 -10.80 13.84 4.58
C PHE A 232 -10.32 14.20 6.00
N GLU A 233 -10.15 13.16 6.83
CA GLU A 233 -9.33 13.17 8.05
C GLU A 233 -8.27 12.07 7.97
N MET A 234 -6.97 12.42 8.05
CA MET A 234 -5.84 11.48 7.95
C MET A 234 -5.13 11.26 9.29
N TYR A 235 -4.92 9.98 9.59
CA TYR A 235 -4.18 9.45 10.72
C TYR A 235 -2.97 8.65 10.22
N ILE A 236 -1.84 8.76 10.91
CA ILE A 236 -0.61 7.99 10.63
C ILE A 236 -0.23 7.23 11.90
N ASN A 237 -0.15 5.90 11.83
CA ASN A 237 -0.03 4.99 12.98
C ASN A 237 -1.10 5.17 14.09
N GLY A 238 -2.14 5.98 13.82
CA GLY A 238 -3.19 6.40 14.75
C GLY A 238 -3.08 7.84 15.25
N ILE A 239 -2.01 8.57 14.94
CA ILE A 239 -1.84 9.99 15.30
C ILE A 239 -2.60 10.88 14.30
N PRO A 240 -3.50 11.78 14.75
CA PRO A 240 -4.17 12.75 13.88
C PRO A 240 -3.17 13.68 13.20
N THR A 241 -3.01 13.54 11.88
CA THR A 241 -1.87 14.12 11.14
C THR A 241 -2.28 15.23 10.18
N GLY A 242 -3.45 15.15 9.55
CA GLY A 242 -4.01 16.26 8.79
C GLY A 242 -5.45 16.01 8.35
N LYS A 243 -6.31 17.02 8.50
CA LYS A 243 -7.69 17.01 7.98
C LYS A 243 -7.93 18.18 7.04
N ASP A 244 -8.88 18.05 6.13
CA ASP A 244 -9.15 19.08 5.13
C ASP A 244 -9.61 20.43 5.77
N PRO A 245 -9.11 21.59 5.32
CA PRO A 245 -9.59 22.91 5.75
C PRO A 245 -10.94 23.35 5.15
N VAL A 246 -11.51 22.60 4.19
CA VAL A 246 -12.70 22.94 3.41
C VAL A 246 -13.63 21.71 3.33
N PRO A 247 -14.60 21.56 4.26
CA PRO A 247 -15.50 20.39 4.27
C PRO A 247 -16.39 20.21 3.04
N PHE A 248 -16.62 21.25 2.24
CA PHE A 248 -17.61 21.19 1.17
C PHE A 248 -17.33 22.20 0.04
N THR A 249 -17.69 21.85 -1.20
CA THR A 249 -17.19 22.49 -2.42
C THR A 249 -17.28 24.03 -2.45
N GLN A 250 -16.34 24.74 -3.09
CA GLN A 250 -15.41 24.32 -4.14
C GLN A 250 -14.24 23.43 -3.70
N PHE A 251 -13.99 22.40 -4.53
CA PHE A 251 -12.83 21.51 -4.46
C PHE A 251 -11.49 22.23 -4.24
N ASN A 252 -10.67 21.58 -3.43
CA ASN A 252 -9.31 21.93 -3.07
C ASN A 252 -8.41 20.70 -3.21
N SER A 253 -7.12 20.88 -2.94
CA SER A 253 -6.17 19.81 -2.72
C SER A 253 -5.15 20.27 -1.70
N ASN A 254 -4.50 19.31 -1.06
CA ASN A 254 -3.78 19.52 0.19
C ASN A 254 -2.42 18.86 0.19
N ILE A 255 -1.58 19.37 1.09
CA ILE A 255 -0.24 18.89 1.37
C ILE A 255 -0.08 18.75 2.88
N VAL A 256 0.41 17.60 3.33
CA VAL A 256 0.65 17.28 4.74
C VAL A 256 2.07 16.77 4.88
N GLN A 257 2.81 17.26 5.88
CA GLN A 257 4.16 16.79 6.19
C GLN A 257 4.22 16.20 7.59
N PHE A 258 4.95 15.10 7.72
CA PHE A 258 5.12 14.40 8.99
C PHE A 258 6.47 13.66 9.03
N ARG A 259 7.01 13.44 10.23
CA ARG A 259 8.14 12.53 10.46
C ARG A 259 7.67 11.24 11.09
N VAL A 260 7.97 10.12 10.46
CA VAL A 260 7.58 8.78 10.90
C VAL A 260 8.68 7.77 10.51
N ASP A 261 8.84 6.71 11.29
CA ASP A 261 9.65 5.56 10.87
C ASP A 261 8.91 4.79 9.74
N VAL A 262 9.66 4.10 8.87
CA VAL A 262 9.11 3.44 7.67
C VAL A 262 9.33 1.92 7.77
N PRO A 263 8.32 1.06 7.49
CA PRO A 263 6.96 1.37 7.02
C PRO A 263 6.03 1.94 8.09
N PHE A 264 4.98 2.64 7.64
CA PHE A 264 3.94 3.22 8.49
C PHE A 264 2.53 2.90 7.96
N GLN A 265 1.55 2.85 8.86
CA GLN A 265 0.14 2.67 8.53
C GLN A 265 -0.52 4.03 8.30
N VAL A 266 -1.22 4.18 7.18
CA VAL A 266 -2.07 5.33 6.86
C VAL A 266 -3.54 4.92 6.93
N ALA A 267 -4.34 5.71 7.63
CA ALA A 267 -5.78 5.53 7.78
C ALA A 267 -6.50 6.85 7.52
N MET A 268 -7.54 6.84 6.68
CA MET A 268 -8.29 8.05 6.33
C MET A 268 -9.80 7.83 6.38
N LEU A 269 -10.51 8.81 6.94
CA LEU A 269 -11.96 8.93 6.93
C LEU A 269 -12.31 9.90 5.80
N LEU A 270 -13.09 9.45 4.83
CA LEU A 270 -13.52 10.19 3.65
C LEU A 270 -15.03 10.44 3.73
N VAL A 271 -15.47 11.67 3.42
CA VAL A 271 -16.85 12.11 3.64
C VAL A 271 -17.36 12.94 2.46
N ASP A 272 -18.52 12.56 1.92
CA ASP A 272 -19.37 13.45 1.10
C ASP A 272 -20.14 14.42 2.01
N TRP A 273 -20.38 15.64 1.52
CA TRP A 273 -21.19 16.61 2.23
C TRP A 273 -22.58 16.78 1.61
N GLU A 274 -23.57 16.14 2.23
CA GLU A 274 -24.96 16.31 1.83
C GLU A 274 -25.56 17.66 2.29
N GLU A 275 -26.45 18.24 1.48
CA GLU A 275 -27.26 19.41 1.88
C GLU A 275 -28.61 18.99 2.49
N ASN A 276 -29.08 17.77 2.21
CA ASN A 276 -30.31 17.20 2.71
C ASN A 276 -30.02 16.07 3.74
N LEU A 277 -29.44 16.45 4.89
CA LEU A 277 -28.92 15.57 5.96
C LEU A 277 -29.69 14.25 6.16
N GLY A 278 -28.97 13.13 6.24
CA GLY A 278 -29.50 11.77 6.41
C GLY A 278 -30.04 11.10 5.13
N THR A 279 -29.79 11.68 3.95
CA THR A 279 -30.28 11.13 2.67
C THR A 279 -29.20 10.95 1.60
N GLY A 280 -27.97 11.42 1.82
CA GLY A 280 -26.87 11.42 0.87
C GLY A 280 -27.16 12.22 -0.39
N THR A 281 -27.84 13.37 -0.25
CA THR A 281 -28.22 14.18 -1.41
C THR A 281 -28.05 15.69 -1.28
N GLU A 282 -27.82 16.33 -2.42
CA GLU A 282 -27.36 17.71 -2.54
C GLU A 282 -27.88 18.46 -3.79
N LEU A 283 -27.66 19.78 -3.86
CA LEU A 283 -28.13 20.66 -4.95
C LEU A 283 -27.15 20.72 -6.14
N ASN A 284 -27.13 19.70 -7.00
CA ASN A 284 -26.38 19.76 -8.25
C ASN A 284 -27.23 20.29 -9.44
N GLY A 285 -26.89 21.50 -9.90
CA GLY A 285 -27.37 22.10 -11.15
C GLY A 285 -28.87 22.43 -11.17
N SER A 286 -29.69 21.42 -11.49
CA SER A 286 -31.17 21.51 -11.43
C SER A 286 -31.82 20.36 -10.67
N SER A 287 -31.04 19.39 -10.17
CA SER A 287 -31.52 18.44 -9.16
C SER A 287 -31.41 19.09 -7.79
N GLN A 288 -32.42 18.90 -6.94
CA GLN A 288 -32.35 19.29 -5.52
C GLN A 288 -31.86 18.15 -4.62
N TYR A 289 -31.83 16.94 -5.18
CA TYR A 289 -31.53 15.68 -4.49
C TYR A 289 -30.60 14.85 -5.39
N HIS A 290 -29.51 15.44 -5.87
CA HIS A 290 -28.46 14.69 -6.55
C HIS A 290 -27.74 13.83 -5.50
N PRO A 291 -27.44 12.55 -5.76
CA PRO A 291 -26.50 11.80 -4.91
C PRO A 291 -25.14 12.49 -4.87
N GLY A 292 -24.41 12.32 -3.77
CA GLY A 292 -23.00 12.63 -3.63
C GLY A 292 -22.25 11.42 -3.05
N ASP A 293 -20.91 11.47 -3.11
CA ASP A 293 -20.05 10.32 -2.85
C ASP A 293 -18.66 10.73 -2.32
N GLY A 294 -18.06 9.82 -1.54
CA GLY A 294 -16.91 10.04 -0.67
C GLY A 294 -15.69 9.21 -1.07
N GLY A 295 -14.65 9.84 -1.60
CA GLY A 295 -13.41 9.19 -2.04
C GLY A 295 -12.21 10.12 -2.17
N MET A 296 -11.08 9.59 -2.65
CA MET A 296 -9.84 10.37 -2.73
C MET A 296 -8.85 9.87 -3.79
N VAL A 297 -7.80 10.67 -4.00
CA VAL A 297 -6.52 10.25 -4.58
C VAL A 297 -5.39 10.85 -3.74
N ALA A 298 -4.32 10.08 -3.48
CA ALA A 298 -3.21 10.53 -2.67
C ALA A 298 -1.85 9.93 -3.10
N VAL A 299 -0.78 10.71 -2.88
CA VAL A 299 0.60 10.35 -3.22
C VAL A 299 1.52 10.70 -2.06
N PHE A 300 2.36 9.74 -1.65
CA PHE A 300 3.29 9.87 -0.53
C PHE A 300 4.72 9.90 -1.07
N LYS A 301 5.44 11.01 -0.82
CA LYS A 301 6.84 11.19 -1.24
C LYS A 301 7.78 11.32 -0.04
N ASN A 302 8.99 10.75 -0.16
CA ASN A 302 10.02 10.73 0.89
C ASN A 302 10.86 12.03 0.92
N GLU A 303 11.88 12.14 1.79
CA GLU A 303 12.64 13.40 1.95
C GLU A 303 13.50 13.72 0.71
N ASP A 304 13.90 12.70 -0.06
CA ASP A 304 14.54 12.84 -1.39
C ASP A 304 13.55 13.15 -2.54
N GLY A 305 12.24 13.06 -2.28
CA GLY A 305 11.17 13.31 -3.26
C GLY A 305 10.75 12.10 -4.11
N ASN A 306 11.22 10.89 -3.81
CA ASN A 306 10.77 9.66 -4.44
C ASN A 306 9.36 9.30 -3.96
N ILE A 307 8.53 8.69 -4.83
CA ILE A 307 7.22 8.15 -4.44
C ILE A 307 7.43 6.84 -3.68
N ILE A 308 6.86 6.72 -2.48
CA ILE A 308 6.89 5.53 -1.62
C ILE A 308 5.50 4.90 -1.40
N GLY A 309 4.47 5.48 -2.00
CA GLY A 309 3.12 4.95 -2.03
C GLY A 309 2.15 5.87 -2.77
N VAL A 310 1.14 5.28 -3.39
CA VAL A 310 0.02 5.95 -4.07
C VAL A 310 -1.31 5.31 -3.66
N THR A 311 -2.42 5.97 -3.99
CA THR A 311 -3.75 5.35 -4.04
C THR A 311 -3.87 4.44 -5.26
N ASP A 312 -4.34 3.22 -5.01
CA ASP A 312 -4.44 2.11 -5.96
C ASP A 312 -5.39 1.04 -5.40
N GLY A 313 -5.67 0.00 -6.19
CA GLY A 313 -6.55 -1.11 -5.80
C GLY A 313 -6.03 -2.01 -4.66
N THR A 314 -4.83 -1.75 -4.11
CA THR A 314 -4.29 -2.52 -2.97
C THR A 314 -4.63 -1.90 -1.61
N TRP A 315 -5.21 -0.69 -1.59
CA TRP A 315 -5.78 -0.11 -0.36
C TRP A 315 -6.96 -0.96 0.15
N LYS A 316 -7.16 -0.98 1.47
CA LYS A 316 -8.41 -1.40 2.09
C LYS A 316 -9.40 -0.24 2.06
N ALA A 317 -10.68 -0.50 1.80
CA ALA A 317 -11.73 0.51 1.82
C ALA A 317 -13.07 -0.04 2.33
N LYS A 318 -13.86 0.75 3.07
CA LYS A 318 -15.09 0.27 3.73
C LYS A 318 -16.09 1.41 3.96
N ALA A 319 -17.17 1.46 3.20
CA ALA A 319 -18.26 2.42 3.41
C ALA A 319 -19.00 2.15 4.74
N THR A 320 -19.14 3.16 5.60
CA THR A 320 -19.93 3.12 6.84
C THR A 320 -21.27 3.84 6.71
N TYR A 321 -21.42 4.75 5.74
CA TYR A 321 -22.69 5.36 5.36
C TYR A 321 -22.90 5.25 3.84
N ILE A 322 -24.05 4.72 3.41
CA ILE A 322 -24.45 4.62 1.98
C ILE A 322 -25.86 5.19 1.79
N ALA A 323 -26.02 6.14 0.87
CA ALA A 323 -27.29 6.80 0.55
C ALA A 323 -27.21 7.51 -0.83
N PRO A 324 -28.33 7.88 -1.50
CA PRO A 324 -29.73 7.56 -1.21
C PRO A 324 -30.11 6.14 -1.64
N ILE A 325 -30.66 5.33 -0.73
CA ILE A 325 -31.16 3.99 -1.06
C ILE A 325 -32.69 3.98 -1.10
N SER A 326 -33.25 3.36 -2.15
CA SER A 326 -34.71 3.30 -2.40
C SER A 326 -35.33 1.91 -2.21
N ASP A 327 -34.52 0.84 -2.25
CA ASP A 327 -34.93 -0.55 -1.97
C ASP A 327 -33.69 -1.30 -1.45
N THR A 328 -33.68 -1.76 -0.20
CA THR A 328 -32.51 -2.45 0.38
C THR A 328 -32.23 -3.82 -0.23
N SER A 329 -33.12 -4.36 -1.08
CA SER A 329 -32.87 -5.61 -1.82
C SER A 329 -31.94 -5.45 -3.03
N CYS A 330 -31.41 -4.25 -3.27
CA CYS A 330 -30.33 -4.01 -4.22
C CYS A 330 -28.93 -4.37 -3.68
N LEU A 331 -28.74 -4.42 -2.36
CA LEU A 331 -27.44 -4.72 -1.76
C LEU A 331 -27.02 -6.16 -2.03
N GLN A 332 -25.74 -6.36 -2.35
CA GLN A 332 -25.15 -7.71 -2.43
C GLN A 332 -24.24 -7.94 -1.21
N ASN A 333 -24.64 -8.89 -0.36
CA ASN A 333 -23.82 -9.30 0.79
C ASN A 333 -22.86 -10.43 0.39
N SER A 334 -21.71 -10.06 -0.15
CA SER A 334 -20.50 -10.89 -0.23
C SER A 334 -19.38 -10.26 0.60
N ASN A 335 -18.57 -11.10 1.27
CA ASN A 335 -17.25 -10.81 1.82
C ASN A 335 -17.02 -9.43 2.48
N ASN A 336 -17.98 -8.91 3.25
CA ASN A 336 -17.93 -7.58 3.88
C ASN A 336 -17.85 -6.40 2.87
N GLU A 337 -18.06 -6.63 1.57
CA GLU A 337 -17.87 -5.68 0.45
C GLU A 337 -18.89 -4.52 0.44
N ARG A 338 -20.01 -4.68 1.15
CA ARG A 338 -21.13 -3.71 1.23
C ARG A 338 -21.66 -3.25 -0.15
N ASP A 339 -21.51 -4.12 -1.15
CA ASP A 339 -21.74 -3.84 -2.57
C ASP A 339 -23.14 -3.25 -2.85
N SER A 340 -23.13 -2.03 -3.40
CA SER A 340 -24.30 -1.25 -3.77
C SER A 340 -24.44 -1.05 -5.28
N SER A 341 -23.67 -1.78 -6.10
CA SER A 341 -23.62 -1.65 -7.57
C SER A 341 -24.93 -1.95 -8.31
N LEU A 342 -25.86 -2.67 -7.69
CA LEU A 342 -27.22 -2.89 -8.22
C LEU A 342 -28.25 -1.86 -7.72
N CYS A 343 -27.83 -0.92 -6.86
CA CYS A 343 -28.70 0.13 -6.33
C CYS A 343 -28.89 1.27 -7.33
N SER A 344 -29.97 2.04 -7.14
CA SER A 344 -30.33 3.11 -8.07
C SER A 344 -29.53 4.38 -7.79
N THR A 345 -28.59 4.69 -8.68
CA THR A 345 -27.81 5.95 -8.71
C THR A 345 -28.57 7.15 -9.31
N GLU A 346 -29.84 6.97 -9.70
CA GLU A 346 -30.72 8.04 -10.18
C GLU A 346 -31.23 8.93 -9.03
N ALA A 347 -31.16 10.24 -9.22
CA ALA A 347 -31.60 11.24 -8.24
C ALA A 347 -33.07 11.05 -7.82
N PRO A 348 -33.39 10.87 -6.52
CA PRO A 348 -34.77 10.68 -6.06
C PRO A 348 -35.66 11.90 -6.32
N THR A 349 -36.98 11.68 -6.45
CA THR A 349 -37.95 12.76 -6.69
C THR A 349 -38.54 13.37 -5.42
N GLU A 350 -38.44 12.65 -4.29
CA GLU A 350 -38.80 13.11 -2.94
C GLU A 350 -38.01 12.30 -1.91
N LEU A 351 -37.67 12.90 -0.77
CA LEU A 351 -36.86 12.28 0.28
C LEU A 351 -37.66 11.43 1.28
N THR A 352 -39.00 11.48 1.21
CA THR A 352 -39.91 10.98 2.26
C THR A 352 -39.85 9.49 2.57
N ASN A 353 -39.25 8.69 1.69
CA ASN A 353 -39.05 7.24 1.83
C ASN A 353 -37.62 6.81 1.42
N ILE A 354 -36.69 7.76 1.33
CA ILE A 354 -35.28 7.48 1.02
C ILE A 354 -34.59 7.00 2.29
N MET A 355 -33.76 5.97 2.13
CA MET A 355 -33.05 5.31 3.22
C MET A 355 -31.58 5.71 3.22
N GLY A 356 -31.07 5.97 4.43
CA GLY A 356 -29.65 5.91 4.71
C GLY A 356 -29.30 4.55 5.31
N LEU A 357 -28.20 3.96 4.87
CA LEU A 357 -27.68 2.70 5.38
C LEU A 357 -26.43 2.97 6.21
N HIS A 358 -26.47 2.55 7.47
CA HIS A 358 -25.45 2.89 8.46
C HIS A 358 -24.84 1.62 9.06
N TRP A 359 -23.52 1.61 9.17
CA TRP A 359 -22.75 0.65 9.94
C TRP A 359 -21.83 1.42 10.90
N ALA A 360 -21.55 0.87 12.08
CA ALA A 360 -20.58 1.50 12.97
C ALA A 360 -19.18 1.47 12.31
N GLN A 361 -18.40 2.53 12.53
CA GLN A 361 -16.95 2.49 12.34
C GLN A 361 -16.35 1.45 13.30
N ASP A 362 -15.36 0.66 12.86
CA ASP A 362 -14.75 -0.34 13.73
C ASP A 362 -13.91 0.34 14.84
N ALA A 363 -13.94 -0.16 16.07
CA ALA A 363 -13.24 0.49 17.17
C ALA A 363 -11.71 0.51 16.95
N ASN A 364 -11.11 1.71 17.02
CA ASN A 364 -9.68 1.98 16.81
C ASN A 364 -9.16 1.69 15.39
N TRP A 365 -10.03 1.71 14.37
CA TRP A 365 -9.67 1.45 12.96
C TRP A 365 -8.46 2.27 12.45
N PHE A 366 -8.26 3.48 12.97
CA PHE A 366 -7.15 4.35 12.60
C PHE A 366 -5.78 3.97 13.21
N THR A 367 -5.73 3.09 14.21
CA THR A 367 -4.49 2.76 14.95
C THR A 367 -3.61 1.73 14.24
N GLU A 368 -2.28 1.82 14.38
CA GLU A 368 -1.31 0.89 13.76
C GLU A 368 -1.69 -0.58 13.95
N SER A 369 -2.07 -0.95 15.18
CA SER A 369 -2.37 -2.34 15.58
C SER A 369 -3.75 -2.89 15.17
N PHE A 370 -4.55 -2.14 14.39
CA PHE A 370 -5.85 -2.62 13.92
C PHE A 370 -5.73 -3.58 12.73
N ASP A 371 -6.34 -4.76 12.88
CA ASP A 371 -6.41 -5.83 11.88
C ASP A 371 -7.55 -5.58 10.88
N ASP A 372 -7.18 -5.28 9.63
CA ASP A 372 -8.08 -5.04 8.50
C ASP A 372 -8.05 -6.18 7.45
N SER A 373 -7.61 -7.38 7.83
CA SER A 373 -7.64 -8.56 6.96
C SER A 373 -9.03 -8.79 6.34
N ASP A 374 -10.07 -8.61 7.16
CA ASP A 374 -11.50 -8.73 6.85
C ASP A 374 -12.11 -7.50 6.13
N TRP A 375 -11.33 -6.45 5.81
CA TRP A 375 -11.79 -5.35 4.94
C TRP A 375 -11.59 -5.70 3.46
N PRO A 376 -12.48 -5.30 2.55
CA PRO A 376 -12.31 -5.52 1.12
C PRO A 376 -11.25 -4.55 0.55
N LEU A 377 -10.80 -4.84 -0.68
CA LEU A 377 -9.93 -3.96 -1.45
C LEU A 377 -10.72 -2.77 -2.01
N ALA A 378 -10.01 -1.66 -2.24
CA ALA A 378 -10.59 -0.43 -2.78
C ALA A 378 -10.92 -0.54 -4.28
N SER A 379 -12.05 0.05 -4.66
CA SER A 379 -12.46 0.16 -6.06
C SER A 379 -11.84 1.39 -6.71
N THR A 380 -11.23 1.21 -7.88
CA THR A 380 -10.42 2.23 -8.57
C THR A 380 -11.19 2.87 -9.73
N PHE A 381 -11.08 4.19 -9.86
CA PHE A 381 -11.81 4.99 -10.85
C PHE A 381 -10.87 5.89 -11.65
N THR A 382 -11.30 6.28 -12.86
CA THR A 382 -10.52 7.14 -13.77
C THR A 382 -10.92 8.60 -13.65
N ASN A 383 -10.02 9.51 -14.05
CA ASN A 383 -10.25 10.96 -14.05
C ASN A 383 -11.50 11.38 -14.85
N ASP A 384 -11.75 10.72 -16.00
CA ASP A 384 -12.98 10.86 -16.80
C ASP A 384 -14.26 10.53 -15.99
N THR A 385 -14.17 9.56 -15.07
CA THR A 385 -15.30 9.04 -14.28
C THR A 385 -15.60 9.94 -13.09
N VAL A 386 -14.57 10.37 -12.36
CA VAL A 386 -14.67 11.35 -11.25
C VAL A 386 -14.94 12.78 -11.78
N GLY A 387 -14.57 13.05 -13.04
CA GLY A 387 -14.82 14.34 -13.71
C GLY A 387 -13.86 15.46 -13.29
N VAL A 388 -12.60 15.12 -12.99
CA VAL A 388 -11.62 16.06 -12.41
C VAL A 388 -10.92 16.99 -13.41
N ASP A 389 -11.06 16.76 -14.72
CA ASP A 389 -10.50 17.56 -15.84
C ASP A 389 -10.77 19.08 -15.80
N ASN A 390 -11.69 19.53 -14.95
CA ASN A 390 -12.09 20.93 -14.78
C ASN A 390 -11.78 21.50 -13.38
N LYS A 391 -11.15 20.73 -12.49
CA LYS A 391 -10.75 21.19 -11.13
C LYS A 391 -9.29 21.67 -11.17
N PRO A 392 -9.00 22.95 -10.87
CA PRO A 392 -7.60 23.41 -10.76
C PRO A 392 -6.84 22.76 -9.60
N SER A 393 -7.55 22.30 -8.57
CA SER A 393 -6.98 21.49 -7.47
C SER A 393 -6.41 20.15 -7.91
N TYR A 394 -6.87 19.61 -9.04
CA TYR A 394 -6.29 18.42 -9.67
C TYR A 394 -5.35 18.81 -10.82
N THR A 395 -5.90 19.53 -11.81
CA THR A 395 -5.24 19.81 -13.10
C THR A 395 -4.02 20.74 -13.06
N ASN A 396 -3.75 21.42 -11.93
CA ASN A 396 -2.46 22.10 -11.73
C ASN A 396 -1.33 21.13 -11.32
N PHE A 397 -1.66 19.91 -10.88
CA PHE A 397 -0.75 18.97 -10.20
C PHE A 397 -0.83 17.56 -10.80
N THR A 398 -1.12 17.45 -12.09
CA THR A 398 -1.04 16.19 -12.84
C THR A 398 0.38 15.60 -12.80
N ASN A 399 1.41 16.40 -12.51
CA ASN A 399 2.78 15.93 -12.24
C ASN A 399 2.98 15.35 -10.83
N ILE A 400 1.91 15.21 -10.05
CA ILE A 400 1.87 14.50 -8.78
C ILE A 400 0.92 13.32 -8.91
N PHE A 401 -0.33 13.59 -9.28
CA PHE A 401 -1.40 12.58 -9.30
C PHE A 401 -1.35 11.70 -10.57
N ASP A 402 -1.17 12.30 -11.76
CA ASP A 402 -0.98 11.58 -13.04
C ASP A 402 0.53 11.36 -13.37
N ASP A 403 1.38 11.11 -12.36
CA ASP A 403 2.81 10.89 -12.61
C ASP A 403 3.01 9.56 -13.36
N THR A 404 3.44 9.63 -14.62
CA THR A 404 3.61 8.45 -15.49
C THR A 404 4.62 7.41 -14.99
N SER A 405 5.31 7.66 -13.86
CA SER A 405 6.16 6.68 -13.17
C SER A 405 5.49 5.99 -11.96
N ALA A 406 4.39 6.54 -11.44
CA ALA A 406 3.52 5.94 -10.42
C ALA A 406 2.16 6.69 -10.43
N ASP A 407 1.28 6.29 -11.34
CA ASP A 407 -0.02 6.93 -11.60
C ASP A 407 -1.00 6.65 -10.45
N ALA A 408 -1.51 7.69 -9.80
CA ALA A 408 -2.29 7.58 -8.57
C ALA A 408 -3.78 7.49 -8.88
N GLN A 409 -4.36 6.33 -8.58
CA GLN A 409 -5.75 6.02 -8.90
C GLN A 409 -6.70 6.63 -7.86
N PHE A 410 -7.87 7.06 -8.32
CA PHE A 410 -8.96 7.51 -7.47
C PHE A 410 -9.65 6.31 -6.80
N ILE A 411 -9.80 6.32 -5.46
CA ILE A 411 -10.29 5.17 -4.68
C ILE A 411 -11.50 5.46 -3.78
N TRP A 412 -12.48 4.56 -3.87
CA TRP A 412 -13.70 4.43 -3.05
C TRP A 412 -13.78 2.99 -2.53
N SER A 413 -14.76 2.66 -1.67
CA SER A 413 -15.08 1.26 -1.36
C SER A 413 -15.63 0.49 -2.56
N ASN A 414 -16.77 0.93 -3.10
CA ASN A 414 -17.47 0.21 -4.18
C ASN A 414 -18.16 1.14 -5.18
N ASN A 415 -18.80 2.23 -4.70
CA ASN A 415 -19.75 2.99 -5.51
C ASN A 415 -19.53 4.51 -5.46
N ILE A 416 -18.92 5.02 -6.53
CA ILE A 416 -18.66 6.44 -6.88
C ILE A 416 -19.93 7.29 -7.13
N VAL A 417 -21.04 6.97 -6.46
CA VAL A 417 -22.30 7.73 -6.50
C VAL A 417 -23.12 7.58 -5.21
N LEU A 418 -22.84 6.59 -4.34
CA LEU A 418 -23.66 6.27 -3.16
C LEU A 418 -22.87 6.07 -1.86
N ASP A 419 -21.57 5.80 -1.92
CA ASP A 419 -20.74 5.61 -0.72
C ASP A 419 -20.44 7.01 -0.11
N ASN A 420 -21.07 7.37 1.01
CA ASN A 420 -21.08 8.73 1.58
C ASN A 420 -20.05 8.95 2.69
N GLU A 421 -19.78 7.92 3.49
CA GLU A 421 -18.72 7.90 4.49
C GLU A 421 -17.90 6.63 4.25
N VAL A 422 -16.60 6.76 3.97
CA VAL A 422 -15.71 5.66 3.62
C VAL A 422 -14.45 5.70 4.47
N LEU A 423 -14.14 4.60 5.13
CA LEU A 423 -12.86 4.40 5.81
C LEU A 423 -11.89 3.73 4.84
N VAL A 424 -10.65 4.22 4.73
CA VAL A 424 -9.60 3.60 3.89
C VAL A 424 -8.29 3.43 4.67
N ARG A 425 -7.52 2.37 4.37
CA ARG A 425 -6.25 2.05 5.03
C ARG A 425 -5.20 1.43 4.08
N LYS A 426 -3.92 1.68 4.33
CA LYS A 426 -2.78 0.96 3.71
C LYS A 426 -1.48 1.15 4.50
N THR A 427 -0.59 0.16 4.46
CA THR A 427 0.80 0.30 4.90
C THR A 427 1.65 0.89 3.78
N ILE A 428 2.31 2.02 4.04
CA ILE A 428 3.11 2.78 3.06
C ILE A 428 4.60 2.62 3.35
N GLY A 429 5.40 2.58 2.28
CA GLY A 429 6.84 2.32 2.36
C GLY A 429 7.23 0.89 2.76
N ASP A 430 6.29 -0.07 2.73
CA ASP A 430 6.59 -1.48 3.01
C ASP A 430 7.39 -2.12 1.87
N THR A 431 8.71 -1.96 1.97
CA THR A 431 9.69 -2.65 1.14
C THR A 431 9.88 -4.12 1.53
N THR A 432 9.29 -4.54 2.66
CA THR A 432 9.40 -5.89 3.24
C THR A 432 8.30 -6.85 2.82
N ASN A 433 7.49 -6.48 1.82
CA ASN A 433 6.56 -7.36 1.12
C ASN A 433 7.27 -8.43 0.22
N VAL A 434 8.39 -8.94 0.72
CA VAL A 434 9.01 -10.21 0.33
C VAL A 434 8.01 -11.30 0.72
N SER A 435 7.22 -11.79 -0.23
CA SER A 435 6.29 -12.89 0.01
C SER A 435 7.03 -14.10 0.62
N SER A 436 6.89 -14.27 1.94
CA SER A 436 7.68 -15.21 2.74
C SER A 436 7.19 -16.66 2.62
N SER A 437 6.22 -16.90 1.74
CA SER A 437 5.55 -18.17 1.52
C SER A 437 5.16 -18.29 0.05
N LEU A 438 5.62 -19.37 -0.59
CA LEU A 438 5.32 -19.69 -2.00
C LEU A 438 3.82 -19.93 -2.27
N CYS A 439 2.99 -20.05 -1.24
CA CYS A 439 1.53 -20.10 -1.40
C CYS A 439 0.91 -18.74 -1.73
N ASP A 440 1.59 -17.67 -1.34
CA ASP A 440 1.09 -16.29 -1.27
C ASP A 440 1.86 -15.41 -2.28
N VAL A 441 2.21 -16.01 -3.43
CA VAL A 441 2.77 -15.34 -4.60
C VAL A 441 1.63 -15.08 -5.57
N GLU A 442 1.39 -13.82 -5.90
CA GLU A 442 0.31 -13.42 -6.81
C GLU A 442 0.53 -14.02 -8.22
N MET A 443 -0.56 -14.52 -8.81
CA MET A 443 -0.55 -15.27 -10.08
C MET A 443 -1.48 -14.59 -11.09
N VAL A 444 -0.97 -14.29 -12.28
CA VAL A 444 -1.65 -13.41 -13.27
C VAL A 444 -2.02 -14.15 -14.57
N ASP A 445 -2.84 -13.52 -15.42
CA ASP A 445 -3.31 -14.00 -16.73
C ASP A 445 -3.96 -15.40 -16.77
N SER A 446 -3.13 -16.43 -16.73
CA SER A 446 -3.52 -17.82 -16.98
C SER A 446 -2.93 -18.81 -15.99
N ALA A 447 -2.05 -18.37 -15.09
CA ALA A 447 -1.63 -19.15 -13.94
C ALA A 447 -2.78 -19.32 -12.93
N THR A 448 -2.80 -20.44 -12.23
CA THR A 448 -3.72 -20.68 -11.10
C THR A 448 -3.12 -21.69 -10.13
N VAL A 449 -3.05 -21.34 -8.85
CA VAL A 449 -2.62 -22.28 -7.79
C VAL A 449 -3.69 -23.36 -7.63
N LEU A 450 -3.33 -24.61 -7.97
CA LEU A 450 -4.20 -25.78 -7.82
C LEU A 450 -4.12 -26.37 -6.41
N SER A 451 -2.93 -26.32 -5.81
CA SER A 451 -2.71 -26.70 -4.41
C SER A 451 -1.38 -26.18 -3.86
N CYS A 452 -1.37 -25.70 -2.62
CA CYS A 452 -0.16 -25.43 -1.86
C CYS A 452 -0.13 -26.34 -0.63
N SER A 453 0.42 -27.56 -0.76
CA SER A 453 0.41 -28.56 0.33
C SER A 453 1.31 -29.76 0.05
N GLY A 454 1.82 -30.41 1.10
CA GLY A 454 2.52 -31.69 0.95
C GLY A 454 3.85 -31.54 0.21
N ASP A 455 4.66 -30.60 0.68
CA ASP A 455 6.02 -30.29 0.20
C ASP A 455 6.07 -29.64 -1.21
N SER A 456 4.94 -29.39 -1.88
CA SER A 456 4.91 -28.72 -3.19
C SER A 456 3.75 -27.73 -3.41
N LEU A 457 4.08 -26.63 -4.09
CA LEU A 457 3.16 -25.76 -4.81
C LEU A 457 2.87 -26.42 -6.17
N VAL A 458 1.61 -26.44 -6.59
CA VAL A 458 1.19 -26.90 -7.92
C VAL A 458 0.42 -25.79 -8.61
N VAL A 459 0.91 -25.35 -9.77
CA VAL A 459 0.31 -24.26 -10.57
C VAL A 459 -0.07 -24.81 -11.94
N GLU A 460 -1.34 -24.60 -12.34
CA GLU A 460 -1.78 -24.86 -13.71
C GLU A 460 -1.69 -23.59 -14.57
N SER A 461 -1.43 -23.73 -15.87
CA SER A 461 -1.47 -22.61 -16.83
C SER A 461 -1.89 -23.02 -18.25
N LYS A 462 -2.37 -22.05 -19.03
CA LYS A 462 -2.61 -22.17 -20.48
C LYS A 462 -1.29 -22.18 -21.29
N GLY A 463 -0.17 -21.76 -20.70
CA GLY A 463 1.13 -21.68 -21.37
C GLY A 463 1.17 -20.75 -22.58
N ARG A 464 0.30 -19.74 -22.58
CA ARG A 464 0.21 -18.66 -23.57
C ARG A 464 -0.56 -17.50 -22.94
N VAL A 465 0.03 -16.32 -23.04
CA VAL A 465 -0.48 -15.07 -22.49
C VAL A 465 -1.73 -14.59 -23.24
N ASP A 466 -2.63 -13.88 -22.57
CA ASP A 466 -3.70 -13.15 -23.26
C ASP A 466 -3.16 -11.92 -24.03
N GLU A 467 -3.36 -11.93 -25.36
CA GLU A 467 -2.94 -10.86 -26.28
C GLU A 467 -3.73 -9.54 -26.06
N SER A 468 -4.73 -9.50 -25.17
CA SER A 468 -5.37 -8.27 -24.71
C SER A 468 -4.66 -7.57 -23.55
N TYR A 469 -3.76 -8.27 -22.84
CA TYR A 469 -2.92 -7.69 -21.78
C TYR A 469 -1.47 -7.47 -22.24
N TYR A 470 -0.92 -8.30 -23.15
CA TYR A 470 0.53 -8.31 -23.47
C TYR A 470 0.85 -8.36 -24.98
N PRO A 471 1.83 -7.56 -25.48
CA PRO A 471 2.21 -7.51 -26.90
C PRO A 471 3.23 -8.59 -27.30
N MET A 472 2.83 -9.86 -27.26
CA MET A 472 3.67 -11.00 -27.71
C MET A 472 4.11 -10.87 -29.19
N MET A 473 5.30 -11.39 -29.50
CA MET A 473 5.91 -11.49 -30.84
C MET A 473 6.19 -10.15 -31.55
N VAL A 474 6.04 -9.01 -30.87
CA VAL A 474 6.35 -7.66 -31.40
C VAL A 474 7.85 -7.36 -31.21
N GLY A 475 8.54 -6.86 -32.25
CA GLY A 475 9.95 -6.39 -32.15
C GLY A 475 11.01 -7.35 -32.69
N ILE A 476 10.66 -8.62 -32.94
CA ILE A 476 11.54 -9.62 -33.58
C ILE A 476 12.05 -9.09 -34.93
N LYS A 477 13.37 -9.16 -35.17
CA LYS A 477 14.04 -8.49 -36.30
C LYS A 477 14.06 -9.36 -37.56
N GLU A 478 14.01 -8.73 -38.74
CA GLU A 478 14.15 -9.44 -40.02
C GLU A 478 15.51 -10.16 -40.09
N GLY A 479 15.48 -11.50 -40.14
CA GLY A 479 16.67 -12.35 -40.17
C GLY A 479 16.90 -13.18 -38.91
N GLY A 480 16.18 -12.94 -37.82
CA GLY A 480 16.05 -13.90 -36.71
C GLY A 480 15.45 -15.22 -37.22
N TRP A 481 15.88 -16.35 -36.66
CA TRP A 481 15.51 -17.66 -37.21
C TRP A 481 14.05 -18.05 -36.94
N ASN A 482 13.37 -17.34 -36.03
CA ASN A 482 12.15 -17.82 -35.40
C ASN A 482 10.85 -17.30 -36.06
N GLY A 483 10.31 -18.09 -37.00
CA GLY A 483 9.04 -17.82 -37.69
C GLY A 483 7.85 -18.65 -37.18
N GLN A 484 7.78 -18.94 -35.87
CA GLN A 484 6.74 -19.76 -35.25
C GLN A 484 5.72 -18.90 -34.48
N TYR A 485 4.52 -19.42 -34.26
CA TYR A 485 3.41 -18.70 -33.62
C TYR A 485 3.12 -19.28 -32.22
N PRO A 486 2.86 -18.46 -31.19
CA PRO A 486 2.58 -18.95 -29.84
C PRO A 486 1.21 -19.64 -29.76
N ALA A 487 1.21 -20.97 -29.60
CA ALA A 487 0.01 -21.76 -29.31
C ALA A 487 -0.08 -22.04 -27.80
N ALA A 488 -1.30 -22.21 -27.29
CA ALA A 488 -1.52 -22.57 -25.89
C ALA A 488 -0.94 -23.96 -25.59
N GLN A 489 0.00 -24.02 -24.65
CA GLN A 489 0.62 -25.25 -24.13
C GLN A 489 0.05 -25.53 -22.73
N PRO A 490 -0.98 -26.38 -22.57
CA PRO A 490 -1.64 -26.55 -21.28
C PRO A 490 -0.73 -27.26 -20.26
N TYR A 491 -0.21 -26.48 -19.31
CA TYR A 491 0.48 -26.96 -18.13
C TYR A 491 -0.57 -27.38 -17.10
N THR A 492 -1.15 -28.57 -17.27
CA THR A 492 -2.27 -29.08 -16.46
C THR A 492 -2.08 -30.54 -16.05
N GLY A 493 -2.64 -30.93 -14.90
CA GLY A 493 -2.54 -32.26 -14.31
C GLY A 493 -1.09 -32.73 -14.16
N ASN A 494 -0.73 -33.82 -14.83
CA ASN A 494 0.64 -34.35 -14.83
C ASN A 494 1.67 -33.46 -15.56
N ASN A 495 1.23 -32.37 -16.19
CA ASN A 495 2.06 -31.36 -16.87
C ASN A 495 1.96 -29.97 -16.20
N ALA A 496 1.32 -29.87 -15.04
CA ALA A 496 1.32 -28.65 -14.21
C ALA A 496 2.75 -28.33 -13.72
N PHE A 497 3.00 -27.07 -13.39
CA PHE A 497 4.23 -26.70 -12.70
C PHE A 497 4.18 -27.23 -11.26
N ILE A 498 5.30 -27.81 -10.81
CA ILE A 498 5.46 -28.34 -9.44
C ILE A 498 6.73 -27.72 -8.88
N LEU A 499 6.60 -26.99 -7.78
CA LEU A 499 7.64 -26.15 -7.19
C LEU A 499 7.77 -26.48 -5.68
N PRO A 500 8.98 -26.62 -5.11
CA PRO A 500 9.16 -27.10 -3.75
C PRO A 500 8.83 -26.01 -2.70
N LEU A 501 8.01 -26.32 -1.69
CA LEU A 501 7.58 -25.34 -0.66
C LEU A 501 8.62 -25.04 0.43
N SER A 502 9.75 -25.72 0.41
CA SER A 502 10.78 -25.58 1.43
C SER A 502 12.15 -25.73 0.76
N PRO A 503 12.55 -24.72 -0.04
CA PRO A 503 13.78 -24.78 -0.82
C PRO A 503 15.01 -24.80 0.08
N THR A 504 15.85 -25.82 -0.09
CA THR A 504 17.17 -25.93 0.54
C THR A 504 18.24 -25.37 -0.39
N LEU A 505 19.20 -24.61 0.16
CA LEU A 505 20.41 -24.21 -0.58
C LEU A 505 21.23 -25.46 -0.93
N ALA A 506 21.75 -25.52 -2.15
CA ALA A 506 22.62 -26.59 -2.60
C ALA A 506 24.06 -26.42 -2.08
N ASP A 507 24.76 -27.55 -1.86
CA ASP A 507 26.21 -27.54 -1.56
C ASP A 507 27.05 -26.96 -2.74
N GLU A 508 26.58 -27.12 -3.98
CA GLU A 508 27.19 -26.62 -5.23
C GLU A 508 26.08 -26.28 -6.25
N PRO A 509 26.15 -25.17 -7.02
CA PRO A 509 25.06 -24.76 -7.93
C PRO A 509 24.81 -25.68 -9.14
N THR A 510 23.54 -25.78 -9.57
CA THR A 510 23.13 -26.67 -10.67
C THR A 510 22.85 -25.91 -11.97
N ILE A 511 23.60 -26.21 -13.04
CA ILE A 511 23.44 -25.60 -14.38
C ILE A 511 22.46 -26.39 -15.27
N GLN A 512 21.51 -25.69 -15.93
CA GLN A 512 20.48 -26.31 -16.79
C GLN A 512 20.28 -25.55 -18.12
N ILE A 513 20.96 -26.01 -19.18
CA ILE A 513 21.11 -25.25 -20.45
C ILE A 513 20.00 -25.54 -21.50
N LYS A 514 19.06 -26.47 -21.25
CA LYS A 514 18.18 -27.03 -22.32
C LYS A 514 16.69 -27.16 -22.02
N ASN A 515 16.26 -26.81 -20.81
CA ASN A 515 14.86 -26.83 -20.39
C ASN A 515 14.50 -25.45 -19.80
N ALA A 516 13.24 -25.26 -19.44
CA ALA A 516 12.87 -24.22 -18.49
C ALA A 516 13.66 -24.38 -17.17
N VAL A 517 14.06 -23.24 -16.59
CA VAL A 517 14.72 -23.11 -15.28
C VAL A 517 13.75 -22.62 -14.19
N GLY A 518 12.61 -22.08 -14.59
CA GLY A 518 11.54 -21.65 -13.69
C GLY A 518 10.22 -21.37 -14.42
N MET A 519 9.31 -20.69 -13.72
CA MET A 519 7.98 -20.28 -14.16
C MET A 519 7.79 -18.80 -13.82
N ALA A 520 7.33 -17.99 -14.77
CA ALA A 520 6.89 -16.62 -14.53
C ALA A 520 5.51 -16.61 -13.85
N VAL A 521 5.14 -15.55 -13.10
CA VAL A 521 3.84 -15.50 -12.40
C VAL A 521 2.60 -15.48 -13.32
N ASN A 522 2.79 -15.22 -14.63
CA ASN A 522 1.75 -15.42 -15.65
C ASN A 522 1.63 -16.89 -16.14
N GLY A 523 2.42 -17.81 -15.58
CA GLY A 523 2.42 -19.24 -15.93
C GLY A 523 3.16 -19.58 -17.23
N ILE A 524 3.95 -18.64 -17.77
CA ILE A 524 4.86 -18.90 -18.88
C ILE A 524 6.17 -19.49 -18.35
N PRO A 525 6.75 -20.52 -18.99
CA PRO A 525 8.06 -21.02 -18.60
C PRO A 525 9.17 -19.99 -18.81
N ILE A 526 10.11 -19.92 -17.88
CA ILE A 526 11.36 -19.17 -18.02
C ILE A 526 12.43 -20.16 -18.47
N PHE A 527 13.04 -19.90 -19.62
CA PHE A 527 14.15 -20.65 -20.21
C PHE A 527 15.48 -19.92 -20.01
N PHE A 528 16.57 -20.67 -20.09
CA PHE A 528 17.92 -20.15 -20.04
C PHE A 528 18.25 -19.32 -21.31
N PRO A 529 18.75 -18.05 -21.21
CA PRO A 529 18.84 -17.06 -22.31
C PRO A 529 19.76 -17.35 -23.52
N GLN A 530 19.95 -18.60 -23.95
CA GLN A 530 20.82 -18.97 -25.07
C GLN A 530 20.09 -19.66 -26.22
N THR A 531 20.17 -19.11 -27.44
CA THR A 531 19.69 -19.79 -28.67
C THR A 531 20.83 -20.56 -29.38
N PRO A 532 20.69 -21.88 -29.65
CA PRO A 532 21.73 -22.63 -30.36
C PRO A 532 21.56 -22.61 -31.90
N GLY A 533 22.64 -22.29 -32.64
CA GLY A 533 22.84 -22.83 -34.00
C GLY A 533 23.24 -21.89 -35.15
N ALA A 534 23.67 -20.65 -34.90
CA ALA A 534 24.04 -19.71 -35.96
C ALA A 534 25.46 -19.98 -36.53
N THR A 535 25.58 -20.77 -37.62
CA THR A 535 26.86 -20.98 -38.33
C THR A 535 27.24 -19.78 -39.22
N GLY A 536 27.70 -18.69 -38.60
CA GLY A 536 28.36 -17.57 -39.29
C GLY A 536 27.53 -16.28 -39.36
N GLY A 537 27.44 -15.56 -38.24
CA GLY A 537 26.88 -14.21 -38.09
C GLY A 537 27.78 -13.34 -37.20
N ALA A 538 27.56 -12.02 -37.16
CA ALA A 538 28.53 -11.05 -36.64
C ALA A 538 28.10 -10.30 -35.36
N SER A 539 27.66 -11.04 -34.34
CA SER A 539 28.05 -10.78 -32.95
C SER A 539 28.23 -12.14 -32.29
N CYS A 540 29.28 -12.33 -31.49
CA CYS A 540 29.67 -13.64 -31.00
C CYS A 540 30.15 -13.54 -29.56
N VAL A 541 29.35 -14.08 -28.64
CA VAL A 541 29.61 -14.06 -27.20
C VAL A 541 30.63 -15.16 -26.87
N LEU A 542 30.44 -16.39 -27.37
CA LEU A 542 31.33 -17.55 -27.13
C LEU A 542 31.33 -18.56 -28.30
N GLU A 543 32.50 -19.02 -28.78
CA GLU A 543 32.57 -20.11 -29.78
C GLU A 543 32.38 -21.50 -29.15
N THR A 544 31.45 -22.31 -29.67
CA THR A 544 31.20 -23.71 -29.23
C THR A 544 31.57 -24.75 -30.29
N GLY A 545 32.70 -25.43 -30.05
CA GLY A 545 33.08 -26.71 -30.64
C GLY A 545 32.72 -26.93 -32.12
N SER A 546 31.66 -27.71 -32.36
CA SER A 546 31.21 -28.12 -33.70
C SER A 546 29.85 -27.56 -34.12
N GLU A 547 29.19 -26.74 -33.29
CA GLU A 547 27.80 -26.29 -33.54
C GLU A 547 27.67 -24.77 -33.78
N GLY A 548 28.69 -23.96 -33.46
CA GLY A 548 28.76 -22.55 -33.81
C GLY A 548 28.94 -21.62 -32.62
N CYS A 549 28.60 -20.35 -32.76
CA CYS A 549 28.73 -19.37 -31.68
C CYS A 549 27.45 -19.26 -30.84
N LEU A 550 27.58 -19.09 -29.53
CA LEU A 550 26.53 -18.59 -28.64
C LEU A 550 26.37 -17.09 -28.83
N ARG A 551 25.12 -16.64 -28.90
CA ARG A 551 24.75 -15.26 -29.20
C ARG A 551 23.72 -14.78 -28.18
N ASP A 552 23.67 -13.47 -28.03
CA ASP A 552 22.68 -12.75 -27.24
C ASP A 552 21.39 -12.65 -28.06
N ALA A 553 20.26 -13.09 -27.48
CA ALA A 553 18.99 -13.17 -28.21
C ALA A 553 18.32 -11.79 -28.44
N ILE A 554 18.68 -10.75 -27.67
CA ILE A 554 18.29 -9.35 -27.91
C ILE A 554 19.13 -8.77 -29.04
N GLU A 555 20.47 -8.90 -29.01
CA GLU A 555 21.36 -8.43 -30.09
C GLU A 555 20.91 -9.03 -31.43
N ASP A 556 20.70 -10.35 -31.44
CA ASP A 556 20.24 -11.12 -32.59
C ASP A 556 18.83 -10.72 -33.05
N GLY A 557 17.98 -10.25 -32.13
CA GLY A 557 16.58 -9.92 -32.39
C GLY A 557 15.70 -11.15 -32.62
N GLU A 558 15.98 -12.25 -31.91
CA GLU A 558 15.16 -13.46 -31.93
C GLU A 558 14.05 -13.46 -30.87
N MET A 559 14.02 -12.43 -30.01
CA MET A 559 12.99 -12.20 -28.98
C MET A 559 12.09 -11.01 -29.33
N ASP A 560 10.91 -11.01 -28.73
CA ASP A 560 10.01 -9.85 -28.71
C ASP A 560 10.38 -8.83 -27.62
N ASN A 561 9.66 -7.71 -27.62
CA ASN A 561 9.81 -6.59 -26.68
C ASN A 561 9.65 -7.00 -25.20
N CYS A 562 9.05 -8.16 -24.92
CA CYS A 562 8.87 -8.68 -23.57
C CYS A 562 9.84 -9.81 -23.22
N GLY A 563 10.92 -10.00 -23.99
CA GLY A 563 11.98 -10.95 -23.68
C GLY A 563 11.62 -12.42 -23.93
N GLY A 564 10.56 -12.70 -24.71
CA GLY A 564 10.09 -14.04 -25.02
C GLY A 564 10.13 -14.40 -26.50
N HIS A 565 9.95 -15.68 -26.81
CA HIS A 565 9.70 -16.17 -28.17
C HIS A 565 9.00 -17.53 -28.20
N SER A 566 8.59 -17.98 -29.40
CA SER A 566 7.94 -19.29 -29.62
C SER A 566 8.96 -20.39 -29.96
N GLY A 567 9.07 -21.42 -29.13
CA GLY A 567 9.95 -22.57 -29.31
C GLY A 567 9.56 -23.52 -30.46
N ARG A 568 10.39 -24.56 -30.69
CA ARG A 568 10.16 -25.62 -31.70
C ARG A 568 9.06 -26.58 -31.26
N GLY A 569 7.86 -26.03 -31.19
CA GLY A 569 6.66 -26.63 -30.62
C GLY A 569 5.46 -25.68 -30.61
N ASN A 570 5.62 -24.43 -31.07
CA ASN A 570 4.69 -23.32 -30.85
C ASN A 570 4.52 -23.01 -29.34
N ASP A 571 5.54 -23.26 -28.53
CA ASP A 571 5.58 -23.06 -27.10
C ASP A 571 6.17 -21.67 -26.76
N TYR A 572 5.35 -20.74 -26.27
CA TYR A 572 5.88 -19.44 -25.83
C TYR A 572 6.63 -19.58 -24.50
N HIS A 573 7.81 -18.98 -24.41
CA HIS A 573 8.62 -18.96 -23.19
C HIS A 573 9.52 -17.72 -23.12
N TYR A 574 9.81 -17.27 -21.91
CA TYR A 574 10.72 -16.14 -21.65
C TYR A 574 12.17 -16.59 -21.63
N HIS A 575 13.08 -15.71 -22.04
CA HIS A 575 14.54 -15.80 -21.83
C HIS A 575 15.03 -14.60 -21.01
N GLN A 576 14.30 -13.49 -21.05
CA GLN A 576 14.42 -12.30 -20.21
C GLN A 576 13.04 -12.00 -19.61
N LEU A 577 13.02 -11.44 -18.39
CA LEU A 577 11.88 -10.68 -17.88
C LEU A 577 12.29 -9.21 -17.87
N THR A 578 11.45 -8.31 -18.37
CA THR A 578 11.76 -6.89 -18.57
C THR A 578 10.59 -6.00 -18.15
N ASN A 579 10.90 -4.78 -17.70
CA ASN A 579 9.98 -3.70 -17.33
C ASN A 579 9.64 -2.77 -18.51
N THR A 580 9.80 -3.26 -19.74
CA THR A 580 9.26 -2.59 -20.92
C THR A 580 7.74 -2.48 -20.80
N ASN A 581 7.18 -1.31 -21.09
CA ASN A 581 5.75 -1.00 -20.93
C ASN A 581 4.83 -2.06 -21.59
N GLY A 582 3.90 -2.62 -20.81
CA GLY A 582 3.01 -3.73 -21.22
C GLY A 582 3.64 -5.13 -21.12
N CYS A 583 4.80 -5.30 -20.48
CA CYS A 583 5.44 -6.60 -20.23
C CYS A 583 5.33 -7.01 -18.75
N LEU A 584 5.80 -8.23 -18.42
CA LEU A 584 5.49 -8.86 -17.12
C LEU A 584 5.94 -8.07 -15.90
N ILE A 585 7.13 -7.46 -15.92
CA ILE A 585 7.58 -6.69 -14.77
C ILE A 585 6.69 -5.45 -14.61
N ASP A 586 6.51 -4.67 -15.67
CA ASP A 586 5.67 -3.45 -15.69
C ASP A 586 4.24 -3.71 -15.17
N ILE A 587 3.62 -4.84 -15.56
CA ILE A 587 2.29 -5.24 -15.11
C ILE A 587 2.29 -5.72 -13.65
N VAL A 588 3.26 -6.54 -13.21
CA VAL A 588 3.33 -6.99 -11.81
C VAL A 588 3.68 -5.84 -10.85
N GLU A 589 4.56 -4.93 -11.26
CA GLU A 589 4.94 -3.76 -10.45
C GLU A 589 3.81 -2.74 -10.32
N SER A 590 2.92 -2.63 -11.32
CA SER A 590 1.75 -1.73 -11.29
C SER A 590 0.50 -2.34 -10.65
N GLU A 591 0.25 -3.65 -10.80
CA GLU A 591 -0.88 -4.34 -10.15
C GLU A 591 -0.59 -4.69 -8.68
N PHE A 592 0.66 -5.05 -8.33
CA PHE A 592 1.01 -5.60 -7.01
C PHE A 592 2.20 -4.90 -6.34
N GLY A 593 2.70 -3.80 -6.89
CA GLY A 593 3.79 -3.01 -6.31
C GLY A 593 5.19 -3.51 -6.67
N ALA A 594 6.13 -2.57 -6.68
CA ALA A 594 7.42 -2.73 -7.37
C ALA A 594 8.36 -3.81 -6.78
N ASN A 595 8.10 -4.35 -5.58
CA ASN A 595 8.91 -5.42 -4.98
C ASN A 595 8.23 -6.80 -5.07
N THR A 596 7.13 -6.98 -5.81
CA THR A 596 6.44 -8.27 -5.90
C THR A 596 7.18 -9.27 -6.81
N PRO A 597 7.24 -10.58 -6.47
CA PRO A 597 7.87 -11.59 -7.32
C PRO A 597 7.25 -11.69 -8.72
N VAL A 598 8.10 -11.76 -9.74
CA VAL A 598 7.73 -11.91 -11.16
C VAL A 598 7.91 -13.34 -11.68
N GLY A 599 8.48 -14.23 -10.86
CA GLY A 599 8.57 -15.66 -11.14
C GLY A 599 9.09 -16.49 -9.98
N ILE A 600 9.21 -17.80 -10.20
CA ILE A 600 9.71 -18.80 -9.26
C ILE A 600 10.62 -19.77 -10.03
N MET A 601 11.84 -19.98 -9.54
CA MET A 601 12.77 -20.96 -10.12
C MET A 601 12.42 -22.38 -9.66
N TYR A 602 12.81 -23.42 -10.41
CA TYR A 602 12.47 -24.81 -10.07
C TYR A 602 13.15 -25.36 -8.80
N ASP A 603 14.15 -24.67 -8.28
CA ASP A 603 14.72 -24.94 -6.96
C ASP A 603 13.86 -24.35 -5.80
N GLY A 604 12.83 -23.57 -6.13
CA GLY A 604 11.84 -22.99 -5.21
C GLY A 604 12.13 -21.56 -4.75
N TYR A 605 13.21 -20.91 -5.19
CA TYR A 605 13.44 -19.50 -4.83
C TYR A 605 12.76 -18.53 -5.80
N LEU A 606 12.32 -17.41 -5.25
CA LEU A 606 11.56 -16.37 -5.96
C LEU A 606 12.45 -15.53 -6.88
N ILE A 607 11.88 -15.04 -7.97
CA ILE A 607 12.50 -14.09 -8.90
C ILE A 607 11.83 -12.73 -8.70
N TYR A 608 12.61 -11.74 -8.29
CA TYR A 608 12.19 -10.35 -8.12
C TYR A 608 12.56 -9.53 -9.38
N PRO A 609 11.84 -8.43 -9.67
CA PRO A 609 12.07 -7.63 -10.88
C PRO A 609 13.42 -6.91 -10.89
N ARG A 610 14.06 -6.77 -9.73
CA ARG A 610 15.41 -6.21 -9.55
C ARG A 610 16.04 -6.75 -8.27
N VAL A 611 17.26 -6.30 -7.98
CA VAL A 611 17.93 -6.49 -6.70
C VAL A 611 17.22 -5.66 -5.61
N LEU A 612 16.81 -6.30 -4.52
CA LEU A 612 16.23 -5.65 -3.34
C LEU A 612 17.32 -4.89 -2.55
N ASP A 613 16.97 -3.77 -1.92
CA ASP A 613 17.96 -2.96 -1.19
C ASP A 613 18.47 -3.68 0.08
N GLY A 614 19.70 -3.34 0.49
CA GLY A 614 20.42 -3.97 1.60
C GLY A 614 20.86 -5.42 1.33
N SER A 615 20.53 -6.01 0.18
CA SER A 615 20.86 -7.38 -0.16
C SER A 615 22.35 -7.61 -0.47
N SER A 616 22.79 -8.86 -0.36
CA SER A 616 24.14 -9.29 -0.75
C SER A 616 24.10 -10.42 -1.77
N GLN A 617 24.87 -10.29 -2.84
CA GLN A 617 25.04 -11.32 -3.87
C GLN A 617 25.76 -12.58 -3.32
N TYR A 618 25.33 -13.76 -3.74
CA TYR A 618 26.03 -15.03 -3.43
C TYR A 618 27.33 -15.16 -4.23
N ASP A 619 28.46 -15.41 -3.57
CA ASP A 619 29.75 -15.75 -4.20
C ASP A 619 29.91 -17.28 -4.30
N TYR A 620 29.68 -17.85 -5.49
CA TYR A 620 29.82 -19.28 -5.78
C TYR A 620 31.01 -19.55 -6.71
N THR A 621 32.03 -20.26 -6.22
CA THR A 621 33.21 -20.60 -7.02
C THR A 621 33.04 -21.93 -7.78
N TYR A 622 32.62 -21.86 -9.05
CA TYR A 622 32.43 -23.04 -9.90
C TYR A 622 33.71 -23.90 -10.03
N GLN A 623 33.67 -25.16 -9.57
CA GLN A 623 34.83 -26.07 -9.63
C GLN A 623 34.85 -26.94 -10.90
N ASP A 624 35.93 -26.83 -11.67
CA ASP A 624 36.15 -27.57 -12.91
C ASP A 624 36.41 -29.07 -12.63
N ALA A 625 35.46 -29.94 -13.00
CA ALA A 625 35.42 -31.37 -12.64
C ALA A 625 36.40 -32.26 -13.45
N LEU A 626 37.69 -31.90 -13.46
CA LEU A 626 38.75 -32.58 -14.21
C LEU A 626 39.40 -33.79 -13.47
N ASP A 627 38.58 -34.75 -13.01
CA ASP A 627 39.07 -36.11 -12.69
C ASP A 627 38.42 -37.19 -13.57
N GLY A 628 39.04 -37.40 -14.75
CA GLY A 628 39.60 -38.70 -15.14
C GLY A 628 38.69 -39.91 -15.42
N SER A 629 37.55 -40.08 -14.76
CA SER A 629 36.71 -41.28 -14.84
C SER A 629 35.49 -41.10 -15.74
N VAL A 630 35.71 -41.29 -17.06
CA VAL A 630 34.61 -41.31 -18.04
C VAL A 630 33.66 -42.47 -17.75
N ASN A 631 32.39 -42.17 -17.49
CA ASN A 631 31.29 -43.13 -17.59
C ASN A 631 30.19 -42.50 -18.46
N SER A 632 29.57 -43.29 -19.34
CA SER A 632 29.23 -42.79 -20.69
C SER A 632 27.75 -42.51 -20.96
N ASP A 633 27.04 -41.85 -20.03
CA ASP A 633 25.69 -41.32 -20.25
C ASP A 633 25.53 -39.98 -19.51
N LEU A 634 24.96 -38.98 -20.20
CA LEU A 634 24.75 -37.58 -19.80
C LEU A 634 26.00 -36.67 -19.67
N LEU A 635 25.73 -35.36 -19.75
CA LEU A 635 26.60 -34.18 -19.57
C LEU A 635 27.90 -34.06 -20.39
N TYR A 636 27.86 -33.22 -21.43
CA TYR A 636 29.06 -32.57 -21.98
C TYR A 636 29.46 -31.41 -21.06
N ILE A 637 30.41 -31.66 -20.16
CA ILE A 637 31.04 -30.62 -19.33
C ILE A 637 32.08 -29.89 -20.19
N TYR A 638 31.92 -28.58 -20.38
CA TYR A 638 32.87 -27.73 -21.10
C TYR A 638 33.85 -27.09 -20.11
N THR A 639 35.11 -27.53 -20.16
CA THR A 639 36.17 -27.15 -19.21
C THR A 639 37.04 -26.00 -19.72
N ASP A 640 37.66 -25.24 -18.80
CA ASP A 640 38.70 -24.24 -19.04
C ASP A 640 38.31 -22.92 -19.76
N LYS A 641 38.07 -21.89 -18.93
CA LYS A 641 38.34 -20.44 -19.17
C LYS A 641 37.37 -19.61 -20.00
N ILE A 642 36.28 -19.25 -19.33
CA ILE A 642 35.72 -17.90 -19.40
C ILE A 642 35.90 -17.29 -18.00
N SER A 643 36.48 -16.10 -17.90
CA SER A 643 36.51 -15.32 -16.65
C SER A 643 35.49 -14.18 -16.75
N LEU A 644 34.22 -14.57 -16.72
CA LEU A 644 33.15 -13.72 -16.23
C LEU A 644 33.19 -13.77 -14.69
N THR A 645 32.76 -12.72 -14.03
CA THR A 645 32.88 -12.53 -12.57
C THR A 645 31.63 -12.98 -11.81
N ASP A 646 30.79 -13.77 -12.46
CA ASP A 646 29.36 -13.66 -12.26
C ASP A 646 28.83 -14.85 -11.46
N SER A 647 28.09 -14.52 -10.41
CA SER A 647 27.32 -15.45 -9.59
C SER A 647 26.15 -16.06 -10.34
N CYS A 648 25.47 -17.02 -9.72
CA CYS A 648 24.20 -17.58 -10.19
C CYS A 648 23.00 -16.61 -10.09
N GLY A 649 23.20 -15.30 -10.30
CA GLY A 649 22.14 -14.27 -10.20
C GLY A 649 21.39 -14.21 -8.85
N GLY A 650 21.92 -14.90 -7.84
CA GLY A 650 21.28 -15.13 -6.55
C GLY A 650 21.76 -14.14 -5.50
N TYR A 651 20.84 -13.72 -4.65
CA TYR A 651 21.02 -12.72 -3.61
C TYR A 651 20.44 -13.24 -2.28
N ILE A 652 20.88 -12.61 -1.19
CA ILE A 652 20.33 -12.77 0.15
C ILE A 652 19.74 -11.40 0.54
N SER A 653 18.44 -11.34 0.86
CA SER A 653 17.80 -10.12 1.36
C SER A 653 18.22 -9.81 2.80
N SER A 654 17.88 -8.62 3.30
CA SER A 654 18.29 -8.11 4.62
C SER A 654 17.84 -8.97 5.81
N ASP A 655 16.77 -9.75 5.64
CA ASP A 655 16.24 -10.74 6.58
C ASP A 655 16.99 -12.09 6.58
N GLY A 656 17.77 -12.37 5.52
CA GLY A 656 18.47 -13.63 5.28
C GLY A 656 17.84 -14.56 4.24
N THR A 657 16.74 -14.16 3.57
CA THR A 657 16.05 -15.01 2.58
C THR A 657 16.79 -15.08 1.24
N PRO A 658 17.00 -16.27 0.63
CA PRO A 658 17.60 -16.40 -0.70
C PRO A 658 16.59 -16.09 -1.81
N TYR A 659 17.00 -15.34 -2.84
CA TYR A 659 16.17 -15.00 -4.00
C TYR A 659 17.02 -14.73 -5.26
N TYR A 660 16.36 -14.55 -6.42
CA TYR A 660 16.96 -14.14 -7.69
C TYR A 660 16.46 -12.76 -8.14
N ALA A 661 17.30 -12.00 -8.83
CA ALA A 661 16.88 -10.78 -9.52
C ALA A 661 16.85 -10.98 -11.04
N ALA A 662 15.83 -10.45 -11.70
CA ALA A 662 15.89 -10.16 -13.13
C ALA A 662 16.85 -8.98 -13.41
N THR A 663 17.37 -8.92 -14.63
CA THR A 663 18.24 -7.83 -15.10
C THR A 663 18.21 -7.73 -16.64
N ASP A 664 18.46 -6.53 -17.17
CA ASP A 664 18.64 -6.32 -18.63
C ASP A 664 20.08 -6.60 -19.10
N ASP A 665 21.04 -6.77 -18.17
CA ASP A 665 22.40 -7.23 -18.49
C ASP A 665 22.43 -8.75 -18.71
N PHE A 666 23.03 -9.22 -19.81
CA PHE A 666 23.18 -10.65 -20.06
C PHE A 666 24.13 -11.31 -19.03
N PRO A 667 23.77 -12.45 -18.40
CA PRO A 667 22.56 -13.24 -18.61
C PRO A 667 21.36 -12.75 -17.78
N TYR A 668 20.28 -12.36 -18.46
CA TYR A 668 19.11 -11.67 -17.90
C TYR A 668 18.45 -12.38 -16.71
N ILE A 669 18.47 -13.71 -16.79
CA ILE A 669 18.17 -14.64 -15.70
C ILE A 669 19.28 -15.70 -15.69
N THR A 670 19.63 -16.14 -14.49
CA THR A 670 20.81 -16.95 -14.15
C THR A 670 21.08 -18.20 -15.02
N ASN A 671 22.36 -18.58 -15.08
CA ASN A 671 22.84 -19.84 -15.65
C ASN A 671 22.86 -21.04 -14.67
N CYS A 672 22.66 -20.82 -13.37
CA CYS A 672 22.61 -21.87 -12.34
C CYS A 672 21.54 -21.63 -11.27
N MET A 673 21.01 -22.73 -10.73
CA MET A 673 20.18 -22.76 -9.54
C MET A 673 21.04 -22.83 -8.27
N ILE A 674 20.69 -22.05 -7.25
CA ILE A 674 21.33 -21.97 -5.93
C ILE A 674 20.73 -22.95 -4.92
N GLY A 675 19.52 -23.45 -5.17
CA GLY A 675 18.86 -24.47 -4.36
C GLY A 675 19.00 -25.90 -4.91
N GLU A 676 18.62 -26.88 -4.08
CA GLU A 676 18.59 -28.30 -4.45
C GLU A 676 17.48 -28.56 -5.49
N PHE A 677 17.88 -29.06 -6.67
CA PHE A 677 16.95 -29.35 -7.77
C PHE A 677 17.04 -30.81 -8.25
N ASP A 678 15.91 -31.53 -8.24
CA ASP A 678 15.83 -32.89 -8.79
C ASP A 678 15.66 -32.89 -10.31
N ALA A 679 16.79 -32.83 -11.01
CA ALA A 679 16.87 -32.96 -12.46
C ALA A 679 16.35 -34.32 -13.02
N SER A 680 15.98 -35.29 -12.17
CA SER A 680 15.33 -36.55 -12.58
C SER A 680 13.79 -36.45 -12.68
N SER A 681 13.19 -35.36 -12.17
CA SER A 681 11.78 -35.01 -12.34
C SER A 681 11.58 -33.75 -13.23
N PRO A 682 12.10 -33.72 -14.47
CA PRO A 682 11.90 -32.57 -15.34
C PRO A 682 10.43 -32.37 -15.71
N VAL A 683 9.94 -31.13 -15.60
CA VAL A 683 8.87 -30.63 -16.46
C VAL A 683 9.43 -30.60 -17.89
N THR A 684 9.40 -31.74 -18.57
CA THR A 684 9.82 -31.79 -19.97
C THR A 684 8.76 -31.12 -20.84
N THR A 685 9.12 -29.98 -21.43
CA THR A 685 8.44 -29.42 -22.61
C THR A 685 8.57 -30.31 -23.86
N GLN A 686 8.91 -31.60 -23.71
CA GLN A 686 8.89 -32.64 -24.75
C GLN A 686 7.46 -33.02 -25.22
N GLY A 687 6.44 -32.21 -24.93
CA GLY A 687 5.17 -32.27 -25.67
C GLY A 687 5.38 -32.08 -27.19
N ALA A 688 6.39 -31.30 -27.58
CA ALA A 688 6.69 -30.99 -28.99
C ALA A 688 7.57 -32.03 -29.73
N SER A 689 8.03 -33.11 -29.08
CA SER A 689 9.06 -34.01 -29.64
C SER A 689 8.51 -35.36 -30.14
N SER A 690 7.75 -35.35 -31.24
CA SER A 690 7.85 -36.41 -32.29
C SER A 690 6.87 -36.28 -33.46
N ASP A 691 5.69 -35.65 -33.30
CA ASP A 691 4.66 -35.73 -34.34
C ASP A 691 4.91 -34.77 -35.52
N THR A 692 5.70 -35.26 -36.46
CA THR A 692 5.92 -34.64 -37.78
C THR A 692 4.75 -34.88 -38.77
N SER A 693 3.57 -35.30 -38.28
CA SER A 693 2.41 -35.62 -39.09
C SER A 693 1.09 -34.95 -38.66
N THR A 694 0.75 -33.89 -39.41
CA THR A 694 -0.62 -33.55 -39.82
C THR A 694 -1.63 -33.09 -38.75
N THR A 695 -1.62 -31.78 -38.46
CA THR A 695 -2.86 -30.99 -38.39
C THR A 695 -2.74 -29.70 -39.21
N SER A 696 -3.48 -29.64 -40.32
CA SER A 696 -3.80 -28.37 -40.98
C SER A 696 -5.10 -27.86 -40.36
N GLY A 697 -5.08 -26.67 -39.74
CA GLY A 697 -6.24 -26.08 -39.07
C GLY A 697 -6.11 -24.56 -38.99
N ALA A 698 -7.20 -23.86 -39.32
CA ALA A 698 -7.41 -22.41 -39.19
C ALA A 698 -6.24 -21.48 -39.60
N ILE A 699 -6.27 -21.00 -40.84
CA ILE A 699 -5.50 -19.81 -41.23
C ILE A 699 -6.26 -18.57 -40.75
N THR A 700 -5.64 -17.81 -39.85
CA THR A 700 -5.95 -16.40 -39.60
C THR A 700 -4.79 -15.56 -40.14
N ASN A 701 -5.07 -14.38 -40.69
CA ASN A 701 -4.03 -13.46 -41.16
C ASN A 701 -3.71 -12.49 -40.02
N TYR A 702 -2.43 -12.21 -39.80
CA TYR A 702 -1.97 -11.25 -38.80
C TYR A 702 -1.37 -10.01 -39.47
N TYR A 703 -1.33 -8.92 -38.71
CA TYR A 703 -1.03 -7.57 -39.17
C TYR A 703 0.08 -7.02 -38.29
N THR A 704 1.20 -6.59 -38.89
CA THR A 704 2.29 -5.94 -38.15
C THR A 704 2.58 -4.59 -38.79
N GLU A 705 2.73 -3.56 -37.96
CA GLU A 705 3.11 -2.22 -38.41
C GLU A 705 4.59 -1.98 -38.12
N THR A 706 5.28 -1.35 -39.07
CA THR A 706 6.68 -0.93 -38.89
C THR A 706 6.82 0.51 -39.37
N GLN A 707 7.27 1.38 -38.47
CA GLN A 707 7.63 2.76 -38.82
C GLN A 707 9.02 2.76 -39.45
N THR A 708 9.15 3.36 -40.64
CA THR A 708 10.42 3.46 -41.37
C THR A 708 10.72 4.91 -41.72
N ASP A 709 11.97 5.22 -42.06
CA ASP A 709 12.40 6.54 -42.59
C ASP A 709 11.60 7.01 -43.83
N GLY A 710 10.82 6.13 -44.48
CA GLY A 710 10.00 6.42 -45.65
C GLY A 710 8.50 6.62 -45.38
N GLY A 711 7.97 6.18 -44.24
CA GLY A 711 6.53 6.14 -43.96
C GLY A 711 6.12 4.99 -43.03
N LEU A 712 4.82 4.83 -42.82
CA LEU A 712 4.25 3.67 -42.10
C LEU A 712 4.07 2.52 -43.10
N CYS A 713 4.63 1.36 -42.80
CA CYS A 713 4.46 0.15 -43.60
C CYS A 713 3.68 -0.91 -42.80
N HIS A 714 2.56 -1.35 -43.38
CA HIS A 714 1.71 -2.40 -42.85
C HIS A 714 1.98 -3.71 -43.58
N TYR A 715 2.26 -4.77 -42.83
CA TYR A 715 2.57 -6.09 -43.37
C TYR A 715 1.44 -7.08 -43.04
N LEU A 716 0.91 -7.70 -44.10
CA LEU A 716 -0.08 -8.79 -44.00
C LEU A 716 0.63 -10.12 -44.24
N VAL A 717 0.75 -10.93 -43.18
CA VAL A 717 1.35 -12.26 -43.23
C VAL A 717 0.24 -13.31 -43.35
N PHE A 718 0.26 -14.06 -44.46
CA PHE A 718 -0.69 -15.12 -44.74
C PHE A 718 -0.14 -16.49 -44.29
N GLY A 719 -0.99 -17.29 -43.63
CA GLY A 719 -0.67 -18.64 -43.18
C GLY A 719 -0.16 -19.52 -44.33
N GLY A 720 1.14 -19.79 -44.34
CA GLY A 720 1.88 -20.33 -45.49
C GLY A 720 3.14 -19.57 -45.86
N GLY A 721 3.47 -18.46 -45.17
CA GLY A 721 4.74 -17.75 -45.34
C GLY A 721 4.78 -16.81 -46.54
N GLN A 722 3.63 -16.23 -46.93
CA GLN A 722 3.60 -15.12 -47.89
C GLN A 722 3.29 -13.81 -47.16
N THR A 723 4.20 -12.86 -47.24
CA THR A 723 4.01 -11.49 -46.74
C THR A 723 3.59 -10.58 -47.88
N THR A 724 2.63 -9.68 -47.65
CA THR A 724 2.31 -8.57 -48.55
C THR A 724 2.50 -7.25 -47.82
N GLU A 725 3.29 -6.36 -48.42
CA GLU A 725 3.65 -5.04 -47.91
C GLU A 725 2.72 -3.96 -48.49
N PHE A 726 2.26 -3.05 -47.63
CA PHE A 726 1.53 -1.84 -47.99
C PHE A 726 2.09 -0.66 -47.18
N CYS A 727 2.82 0.26 -47.82
CA CYS A 727 3.27 1.51 -47.19
C CYS A 727 2.47 2.70 -47.73
N GLU A 728 2.17 3.67 -46.86
CA GLU A 728 1.56 4.97 -47.22
C GLU A 728 2.60 6.10 -47.37
#